data_AF-A0A1G8DAM2-F1
#
_entry.id   AF-A0A1G8DAM2-F1
#
_cell.length_a   1.000
_cell.length_b   1.000
_cell.length_c   1.000
_cell.angle_alpha   90.00
_cell.angle_beta   90.00
_cell.angle_gamma   90.00
#
_symmetry.space_group_name_H-M   'P 1'
#
loop_
_entity.id
_entity.type
_entity.pdbx_description
1 polymer ?
#
loop_
_entity_poly.entity_id
_entity_poly.type
_entity_poly.pdbx_seq_one_letter_code
_entity_poly.pdbx_strand_id
1 'polypeptide(L)'
;MAHRLYIYNVSLDQDFYDESLVGEWNYVIPLFFLPLFAHPLAKSELKQFGFKSSKDLFFNVKEALPLFEKFHLWIQQQVDLIPATDQAKYLQSYERQLYYFQNLPYDYFRLDGTDVYNMNEESHKKQAQAFSAEIALFTEELANIIDLELDSEHINRGVIGQSYFPFSTFEEYLNNDNANFGWDWLEIAFEKDYDYLQYEENELYGLTTFDNKKITEAVYGYIGEFTEANLAIIQRDELFGFIDKTGVEVVKPLYFDVGTAQIEYFFDEQGNEDTSRTLMVAAVCQDGKWGLLNLLSHTYLIPLAYELVEFLYPYYYNVYNGSHYAVYNFAGEQLIPFKGDSPFEYHYTYFCTSMGNKRDFYSRSHHYLGKFAYEDVRNSDIENHLLIPSEVNSKLHNLITFDGELVLESIKHVQYVTNECVIVYTDKLKGIYNHLKAKYVLEPMNCKIDTYIDYWMNLGAGQCHVSHGKKKGIFDAIEERWIVPFTTIDVVKILTNGFAATKLKDKWALRLISLPDQEPIYEYDFITMHNLEQDIDTIVLYKDNAVFTCNNHEIQTISTHHLLLLAGKLRYDSNGEVGLFNPYFNEKTQVLTAEDYAQLEPYQLNAVKDYYTDHSFDEQYEALLLMAEAVNNSELLQELGYRYLTEDDYIDYNKAKHLFELAATHDNPYSVTNLGYMYEHGFGVEQDIHKAIEYYTQGAELGNNTSYNNLALIYYYGATGLENDFNSAIHYFKKVNIKEYEVCNYLADCYYLLGEYKNAMKYIKEDMKNNDNIGSFLLGRMYCYGYGVKQDGKKAIPLLEKALQQAYNIAILDLIDIYAKDEENKDPEKLAYYIALAKEKEVELPEEYKEKSFLKKTLGKWFK
;
A
#
# COMPACT_ATOMS: atom_id res chain seq x y z
N MET A 1 -13.21 0.19 -2.30
CA MET A 1 -12.37 1.40 -2.22
C MET A 1 -11.07 1.01 -1.55
N ALA A 2 -9.93 1.25 -2.19
CA ALA A 2 -8.65 1.19 -1.51
C ALA A 2 -8.51 2.52 -0.74
N HIS A 3 -8.22 2.47 0.56
CA HIS A 3 -7.91 3.70 1.29
C HIS A 3 -6.54 4.22 0.85
N ARG A 4 -6.42 5.55 0.72
CA ARG A 4 -5.23 6.18 0.13
C ARG A 4 -4.49 7.10 1.10
N LEU A 5 -3.18 7.19 0.90
CA LEU A 5 -2.31 8.24 1.43
C LEU A 5 -2.17 9.33 0.36
N TYR A 6 -2.35 10.59 0.75
CA TYR A 6 -2.19 11.73 -0.14
C TYR A 6 -0.97 12.56 0.25
N ILE A 7 -0.11 12.84 -0.74
CA ILE A 7 1.09 13.65 -0.54
C ILE A 7 0.98 14.95 -1.31
N TYR A 8 1.25 16.06 -0.63
CA TYR A 8 1.23 17.39 -1.21
C TYR A 8 2.57 18.10 -1.02
N ASN A 9 3.01 18.89 -2.00
CA ASN A 9 4.06 19.89 -1.83
C ASN A 9 3.43 21.18 -1.33
N VAL A 10 3.86 21.68 -0.18
CA VAL A 10 3.13 22.72 0.56
C VAL A 10 4.01 23.89 0.97
N SER A 11 3.46 25.09 0.86
CA SER A 11 3.99 26.28 1.55
C SER A 11 3.62 26.23 3.04
N LEU A 12 4.61 26.43 3.91
CA LEU A 12 4.37 26.66 5.34
C LEU A 12 4.34 28.16 5.70
N ASP A 13 4.35 29.05 4.71
CA ASP A 13 4.25 30.50 4.93
C ASP A 13 2.82 30.88 5.38
N GLN A 14 2.72 31.72 6.40
CA GLN A 14 1.45 32.12 7.02
C GLN A 14 0.65 33.11 6.18
N ASP A 15 1.31 33.85 5.29
CA ASP A 15 0.66 34.86 4.45
C ASP A 15 0.09 34.26 3.14
N PHE A 16 0.51 33.03 2.77
CA PHE A 16 0.09 32.34 1.55
C PHE A 16 0.23 30.81 1.70
N TYR A 17 -0.88 30.13 2.00
CA TYR A 17 -0.97 28.67 1.99
C TYR A 17 -1.37 28.20 0.60
N ASP A 18 -0.48 27.43 -0.02
CA ASP A 18 -0.67 26.82 -1.32
C ASP A 18 -0.15 25.38 -1.27
N GLU A 19 -0.83 24.50 -1.98
CA GLU A 19 -0.51 23.08 -2.03
C GLU A 19 -0.77 22.48 -3.42
N SER A 20 0.17 21.66 -3.89
CA SER A 20 0.03 20.87 -5.10
C SER A 20 0.11 19.39 -4.77
N LEU A 21 -0.75 18.58 -5.40
CA LEU A 21 -0.73 17.13 -5.23
C LEU A 21 0.54 16.58 -5.89
N VAL A 22 1.29 15.78 -5.14
CA VAL A 22 2.49 15.07 -5.61
C VAL A 22 2.12 13.67 -6.08
N GLY A 23 1.22 13.01 -5.36
CA GLY A 23 0.70 11.70 -5.73
C GLY A 23 -0.23 11.13 -4.65
N GLU A 24 -0.94 10.07 -5.01
CA GLU A 24 -1.78 9.27 -4.11
C GLU A 24 -1.35 7.81 -4.11
N TRP A 25 -1.15 7.25 -2.92
CA TRP A 25 -0.63 5.89 -2.73
C TRP A 25 -1.60 5.06 -1.89
N ASN A 26 -1.43 3.74 -1.86
CA ASN A 26 -2.22 2.87 -0.99
C ASN A 26 -1.82 3.06 0.50
N TYR A 27 -1.90 2.02 1.32
CA TYR A 27 -1.64 2.09 2.76
C TYR A 27 -0.18 2.36 3.16
N VAL A 28 0.74 2.39 2.19
CA VAL A 28 2.19 2.46 2.43
C VAL A 28 2.84 3.46 1.49
N ILE A 29 3.82 4.21 1.98
CA ILE A 29 4.68 5.08 1.15
C ILE A 29 5.49 4.16 0.24
N PRO A 30 5.49 4.29 -1.10
CA PRO A 30 6.30 3.43 -1.94
C PRO A 30 7.79 3.52 -1.61
N LEU A 31 8.49 2.39 -1.65
CA LEU A 31 9.85 2.29 -1.10
C LEU A 31 10.86 3.19 -1.85
N PHE A 32 10.60 3.49 -3.14
CA PHE A 32 11.39 4.47 -3.91
C PHE A 32 11.38 5.86 -3.28
N PHE A 33 10.24 6.28 -2.71
CA PHE A 33 10.04 7.63 -2.18
C PHE A 33 10.29 7.74 -0.69
N LEU A 34 10.44 6.62 0.02
CA LEU A 34 10.69 6.59 1.46
C LEU A 34 11.83 7.55 1.92
N PRO A 35 12.97 7.68 1.22
CA PRO A 35 14.02 8.64 1.60
C PRO A 35 13.53 10.08 1.78
N LEU A 36 12.54 10.52 1.00
CA LEU A 36 12.02 11.90 1.01
C LEU A 36 11.32 12.26 2.32
N PHE A 37 11.06 11.26 3.19
CA PHE A 37 10.38 11.41 4.47
C PHE A 37 11.33 11.33 5.68
N ALA A 38 12.66 11.32 5.46
CA ALA A 38 13.64 11.17 6.53
C ALA A 38 13.76 12.36 7.50
N HIS A 39 13.21 13.52 7.13
CA HIS A 39 13.29 14.76 7.91
C HIS A 39 11.90 15.24 8.36
N PRO A 40 11.25 14.59 9.34
CA PRO A 40 9.95 15.02 9.85
C PRO A 40 10.05 16.30 10.68
N LEU A 41 9.09 17.22 10.49
CA LEU A 41 9.02 18.45 11.27
C LEU A 41 8.45 18.20 12.67
N ALA A 42 9.17 18.61 13.69
CA ALA A 42 8.69 18.53 15.06
C ALA A 42 7.57 19.53 15.32
N LYS A 43 6.73 19.22 16.31
CA LYS A 43 5.66 20.12 16.76
C LYS A 43 6.13 21.52 17.15
N SER A 44 7.37 21.65 17.62
CA SER A 44 7.98 22.95 17.94
C SER A 44 8.29 23.79 16.70
N GLU A 45 8.59 23.15 15.58
CA GLU A 45 8.89 23.80 14.30
C GLU A 45 7.60 24.23 13.61
N LEU A 46 6.62 23.33 13.53
CA LEU A 46 5.29 23.63 12.99
C LEU A 46 4.58 24.80 13.70
N LYS A 47 4.82 24.95 15.01
CA LYS A 47 4.29 26.09 15.78
C LYS A 47 4.82 27.44 15.31
N GLN A 48 6.04 27.49 14.78
CA GLN A 48 6.63 28.72 14.25
C GLN A 48 5.89 29.20 13.00
N PHE A 49 5.34 28.24 12.26
CA PHE A 49 4.49 28.43 11.08
C PHE A 49 2.99 28.54 11.43
N GLY A 50 2.61 28.61 12.71
CA GLY A 50 1.22 28.78 13.12
C GLY A 50 0.35 27.50 13.04
N PHE A 51 0.93 26.38 12.62
CA PHE A 51 0.24 25.09 12.57
C PHE A 51 0.10 24.47 13.97
N LYS A 52 -1.05 23.83 14.20
CA LYS A 52 -1.29 23.02 15.40
C LYS A 52 -1.07 21.55 15.06
N SER A 53 -0.53 20.79 16.01
CA SER A 53 -0.46 19.33 15.94
C SER A 53 -1.82 18.75 15.56
N SER A 54 -1.89 18.21 14.34
CA SER A 54 -3.06 17.64 13.69
C SER A 54 -2.79 16.16 13.37
N LYS A 55 -3.66 15.57 12.56
CA LYS A 55 -3.57 14.22 11.99
C LYS A 55 -2.61 14.16 10.78
N ASP A 56 -2.12 15.30 10.31
CA ASP A 56 -1.25 15.40 9.13
C ASP A 56 0.22 15.36 9.57
N LEU A 57 1.07 14.74 8.76
CA LEU A 57 2.51 14.68 8.97
C LEU A 57 3.23 15.60 7.98
N PHE A 58 4.31 16.25 8.42
CA PHE A 58 5.05 17.20 7.60
C PHE A 58 6.53 16.86 7.57
N PHE A 59 7.15 17.00 6.40
CA PHE A 59 8.53 16.59 6.15
C PHE A 59 9.28 17.68 5.35
N ASN A 60 10.55 17.90 5.65
CA ASN A 60 11.42 18.79 4.88
C ASN A 60 12.05 18.00 3.73
N VAL A 61 11.44 18.07 2.55
CA VAL A 61 11.86 17.29 1.38
C VAL A 61 13.22 17.76 0.87
N LYS A 62 13.53 19.05 0.97
CA LYS A 62 14.81 19.61 0.52
C LYS A 62 15.98 19.10 1.33
N GLU A 63 15.82 18.93 2.64
CA GLU A 63 16.85 18.31 3.49
C GLU A 63 16.95 16.79 3.26
N ALA A 64 15.85 16.15 2.87
CA ALA A 64 15.79 14.70 2.62
C ALA A 64 16.31 14.30 1.23
N LEU A 65 16.33 15.23 0.26
CA LEU A 65 16.71 14.97 -1.13
C LEU A 65 18.10 14.34 -1.31
N PRO A 66 19.15 14.71 -0.54
CA PRO A 66 20.44 14.03 -0.61
C PRO A 66 20.38 12.53 -0.23
N LEU A 67 19.48 12.13 0.68
CA LEU A 67 19.29 10.72 1.02
C LEU A 67 18.60 9.97 -0.11
N PHE A 68 17.63 10.61 -0.77
CA PHE A 68 16.98 10.07 -1.98
C PHE A 68 18.00 9.81 -3.10
N GLU A 69 18.86 10.80 -3.40
CA GLU A 69 19.93 10.65 -4.39
C GLU A 69 20.89 9.49 -4.03
N LYS A 70 21.35 9.45 -2.77
CA LYS A 70 22.23 8.38 -2.31
C LYS A 70 21.57 7.00 -2.39
N PHE A 71 20.30 6.89 -2.07
CA PHE A 71 19.56 5.62 -2.14
C PHE A 71 19.51 5.08 -3.57
N HIS A 72 19.14 5.92 -4.53
CA HIS A 72 19.09 5.52 -5.94
C HIS A 72 20.47 5.27 -6.54
N LEU A 73 21.51 5.98 -6.10
CA LEU A 73 22.90 5.68 -6.45
C LEU A 73 23.36 4.33 -5.89
N TRP A 74 23.00 4.02 -4.64
CA TRP A 74 23.30 2.73 -4.03
C TRP A 74 22.61 1.58 -4.80
N ILE A 75 21.35 1.74 -5.23
CA ILE A 75 20.66 0.77 -6.10
C ILE A 75 21.45 0.53 -7.40
N GLN A 76 21.93 1.59 -8.05
CA GLN A 76 22.70 1.49 -9.31
C GLN A 76 24.04 0.76 -9.15
N GLN A 77 24.63 0.76 -7.95
CA GLN A 77 25.90 0.11 -7.67
C GLN A 77 25.75 -1.42 -7.48
N GLN A 78 24.52 -1.91 -7.25
CA GLN A 78 24.21 -3.32 -7.09
C GLN A 78 23.98 -3.96 -8.48
N VAL A 79 25.05 -4.55 -9.05
CA VAL A 79 25.12 -4.99 -10.46
C VAL A 79 24.02 -5.98 -10.87
N ASP A 80 23.48 -6.75 -9.92
CA ASP A 80 22.49 -7.82 -10.17
C ASP A 80 21.06 -7.46 -9.73
N LEU A 81 20.84 -6.25 -9.18
CA LEU A 81 19.56 -5.92 -8.54
C LEU A 81 18.45 -5.52 -9.53
N ILE A 82 18.86 -4.93 -10.66
CA ILE A 82 17.96 -4.58 -11.77
C ILE A 82 18.51 -5.26 -13.04
N PRO A 83 17.69 -6.08 -13.74
CA PRO A 83 18.07 -6.73 -14.98
C PRO A 83 18.64 -5.74 -15.99
N ALA A 84 19.67 -6.15 -16.73
CA ALA A 84 20.34 -5.31 -17.71
C ALA A 84 19.39 -4.71 -18.77
N THR A 85 18.27 -5.38 -19.05
CA THR A 85 17.21 -4.91 -19.96
C THR A 85 16.48 -3.68 -19.44
N ASP A 86 16.41 -3.49 -18.12
CA ASP A 86 15.58 -2.48 -17.46
C ASP A 86 16.40 -1.36 -16.80
N GLN A 87 17.72 -1.50 -16.71
CA GLN A 87 18.63 -0.49 -16.15
C GLN A 87 18.48 0.89 -16.80
N ALA A 88 18.35 0.95 -18.13
CA ALA A 88 18.16 2.22 -18.85
C ALA A 88 16.81 2.87 -18.53
N LYS A 89 15.76 2.07 -18.39
CA LYS A 89 14.41 2.52 -18.02
C LYS A 89 14.39 3.03 -16.57
N TYR A 90 15.04 2.31 -15.66
CA TYR A 90 15.21 2.73 -14.27
C TYR A 90 15.96 4.07 -14.17
N LEU A 91 17.10 4.20 -14.85
CA LEU A 91 17.89 5.44 -14.81
C LEU A 91 17.08 6.63 -15.32
N GLN A 92 16.37 6.45 -16.44
CA GLN A 92 15.49 7.49 -16.98
C GLN A 92 14.39 7.88 -15.99
N SER A 93 13.76 6.90 -15.32
CA SER A 93 12.74 7.15 -14.31
C SER A 93 13.30 7.93 -13.12
N TYR A 94 14.44 7.51 -12.58
CA TYR A 94 15.13 8.19 -11.49
C TYR A 94 15.52 9.64 -11.83
N GLU A 95 16.09 9.89 -13.01
CA GLU A 95 16.48 11.24 -13.44
C GLU A 95 15.28 12.20 -13.51
N ARG A 96 14.13 11.71 -13.98
CA ARG A 96 12.87 12.47 -13.99
C ARG A 96 12.36 12.77 -12.59
N GLN A 97 12.35 11.77 -11.70
CA GLN A 97 11.95 11.95 -10.30
C GLN A 97 12.84 12.97 -9.60
N LEU A 98 14.16 12.84 -9.74
CA LEU A 98 15.12 13.75 -9.13
C LEU A 98 14.90 15.19 -9.60
N TYR A 99 14.75 15.40 -10.91
CA TYR A 99 14.47 16.72 -11.47
C TYR A 99 13.18 17.31 -10.92
N TYR A 100 12.09 16.51 -10.87
CA TYR A 100 10.81 16.95 -10.33
C TYR A 100 10.96 17.42 -8.88
N PHE A 101 11.55 16.61 -8.01
CA PHE A 101 11.72 16.94 -6.60
C PHE A 101 12.69 18.12 -6.36
N GLN A 102 13.69 18.32 -7.21
CA GLN A 102 14.59 19.48 -7.16
C GLN A 102 13.90 20.80 -7.55
N ASN A 103 12.84 20.75 -8.35
CA ASN A 103 12.13 21.92 -8.88
C ASN A 103 10.74 22.13 -8.27
N LEU A 104 10.43 21.43 -7.18
CA LEU A 104 9.21 21.68 -6.43
C LEU A 104 9.17 23.14 -5.94
N PRO A 105 8.00 23.80 -6.00
CA PRO A 105 7.87 25.20 -5.61
C PRO A 105 8.11 25.42 -4.11
N TYR A 106 7.96 24.38 -3.28
CA TYR A 106 8.11 24.46 -1.83
C TYR A 106 9.04 23.40 -1.24
N ASP A 107 9.63 23.72 -0.08
CA ASP A 107 10.62 22.88 0.60
C ASP A 107 9.98 21.75 1.45
N TYR A 108 8.64 21.66 1.53
CA TYR A 108 7.95 20.77 2.47
C TYR A 108 6.91 19.86 1.82
N PHE A 109 6.80 18.65 2.36
CA PHE A 109 5.68 17.74 2.10
C PHE A 109 4.68 17.72 3.26
N ARG A 110 3.40 17.63 2.92
CA ARG A 110 2.30 17.27 3.81
C ARG A 110 1.77 15.89 3.40
N LEU A 111 1.77 14.96 4.34
CA LEU A 111 1.16 13.64 4.21
C LEU A 111 -0.18 13.64 4.95
N ASP A 112 -1.27 13.42 4.20
CA ASP A 112 -2.61 13.20 4.74
C ASP A 112 -2.95 11.71 4.67
N GLY A 113 -2.95 11.06 5.84
CA GLY A 113 -3.33 9.65 5.99
C GLY A 113 -4.76 9.45 6.50
N THR A 114 -5.61 10.47 6.49
CA THR A 114 -6.94 10.41 7.11
C THR A 114 -7.79 9.27 6.60
N ASP A 115 -7.73 9.00 5.28
CA ASP A 115 -8.52 7.93 4.67
C ASP A 115 -8.07 6.55 5.19
N VAL A 116 -6.75 6.33 5.31
CA VAL A 116 -6.18 5.13 5.95
C VAL A 116 -6.55 5.06 7.44
N TYR A 117 -6.51 6.18 8.16
CA TYR A 117 -6.81 6.20 9.60
C TYR A 117 -8.26 5.85 9.93
N ASN A 118 -9.20 6.03 8.99
CA ASN A 118 -10.60 5.68 9.20
C ASN A 118 -10.84 4.17 9.35
N MET A 119 -9.84 3.31 9.10
CA MET A 119 -9.94 1.86 9.24
C MET A 119 -9.86 1.36 10.69
N ASN A 120 -9.46 2.22 11.63
CA ASN A 120 -9.24 1.86 13.02
C ASN A 120 -10.05 2.78 13.94
N GLU A 121 -10.59 2.23 15.03
CA GLU A 121 -11.30 3.00 16.07
C GLU A 121 -10.38 3.91 16.89
N GLU A 122 -9.05 3.76 16.78
CA GLU A 122 -8.09 4.67 17.39
C GLU A 122 -8.18 6.10 16.81
N SER A 123 -7.95 7.11 17.65
CA SER A 123 -7.92 8.50 17.18
C SER A 123 -6.85 8.70 16.09
N HIS A 124 -7.19 9.42 15.02
CA HIS A 124 -6.25 9.72 13.91
C HIS A 124 -4.92 10.30 14.39
N LYS A 125 -4.93 11.07 15.49
CA LYS A 125 -3.72 11.63 16.10
C LYS A 125 -2.75 10.56 16.61
N LYS A 126 -3.25 9.47 17.21
CA LYS A 126 -2.41 8.35 17.67
C LYS A 126 -1.88 7.56 16.49
N GLN A 127 -2.72 7.32 15.49
CA GLN A 127 -2.32 6.63 14.27
C GLN A 127 -1.24 7.40 13.51
N ALA A 128 -1.39 8.72 13.34
CA ALA A 128 -0.36 9.58 12.77
C ALA A 128 0.95 9.57 13.57
N GLN A 129 0.89 9.50 14.91
CA GLN A 129 2.09 9.37 15.75
C GLN A 129 2.80 8.03 15.56
N ALA A 130 2.05 6.93 15.48
CA ALA A 130 2.61 5.61 15.20
C ALA A 130 3.23 5.57 13.81
N PHE A 131 2.52 6.09 12.81
CA PHE A 131 2.98 6.12 11.42
C PHE A 131 4.24 6.98 11.26
N SER A 132 4.31 8.13 11.93
CA SER A 132 5.52 8.96 11.93
C SER A 132 6.73 8.25 12.58
N ALA A 133 6.51 7.44 13.62
CA ALA A 133 7.58 6.70 14.28
C ALA A 133 8.09 5.54 13.41
N GLU A 134 7.18 4.89 12.70
CA GLU A 134 7.48 3.84 11.73
C GLU A 134 8.30 4.38 10.54
N ILE A 135 7.87 5.49 9.93
CA ILE A 135 8.63 6.17 8.87
C ILE A 135 10.04 6.54 9.33
N ALA A 136 10.19 7.08 10.55
CA ALA A 136 11.49 7.43 11.10
C ALA A 136 12.40 6.20 11.23
N LEU A 137 11.84 5.08 11.68
CA LEU A 137 12.58 3.83 11.82
C LEU A 137 13.02 3.27 10.45
N PHE A 138 12.15 3.29 9.45
CA PHE A 138 12.49 2.83 8.11
C PHE A 138 13.55 3.72 7.44
N THR A 139 13.42 5.04 7.54
CA THR A 139 14.39 5.97 6.95
C THR A 139 15.75 5.90 7.64
N GLU A 140 15.80 5.63 8.95
CA GLU A 140 17.05 5.39 9.69
C GLU A 140 17.73 4.09 9.24
N GLU A 141 16.97 2.99 9.10
CA GLU A 141 17.48 1.73 8.57
C GLU A 141 18.05 1.90 7.16
N LEU A 142 17.31 2.56 6.27
CA LEU A 142 17.73 2.84 4.90
C LEU A 142 19.02 3.66 4.86
N ALA A 143 19.10 4.73 5.66
CA ALA A 143 20.29 5.57 5.75
C ALA A 143 21.51 4.77 6.23
N ASN A 144 21.33 3.88 7.21
CA ASN A 144 22.42 3.01 7.70
C ASN A 144 22.90 2.02 6.63
N ILE A 145 21.98 1.43 5.86
CA ILE A 145 22.34 0.52 4.75
C ILE A 145 23.18 1.25 3.70
N ILE A 146 22.76 2.46 3.33
CA ILE A 146 23.44 3.30 2.34
C ILE A 146 24.81 3.74 2.85
N ASP A 147 24.88 4.32 4.06
CA ASP A 147 26.12 4.89 4.59
C ASP A 147 27.18 3.82 4.94
N LEU A 148 26.75 2.58 5.18
CA LEU A 148 27.62 1.42 5.41
C LEU A 148 27.85 0.56 4.15
N GLU A 149 27.29 0.96 3.00
CA GLU A 149 27.39 0.23 1.72
C GLU A 149 26.97 -1.26 1.84
N LEU A 150 25.94 -1.54 2.64
CA LEU A 150 25.44 -2.91 2.84
C LEU A 150 24.68 -3.39 1.61
N ASP A 151 24.54 -4.70 1.43
CA ASP A 151 23.77 -5.29 0.33
C ASP A 151 22.24 -5.23 0.55
N SER A 152 21.47 -5.57 -0.49
CA SER A 152 20.00 -5.56 -0.47
C SER A 152 19.39 -6.56 0.52
N GLU A 153 20.14 -7.56 0.97
CA GLU A 153 19.65 -8.55 1.92
C GLU A 153 19.38 -7.94 3.31
N HIS A 154 20.06 -6.84 3.62
CA HIS A 154 19.79 -6.07 4.83
C HIS A 154 18.42 -5.37 4.79
N ILE A 155 17.94 -4.97 3.61
CA ILE A 155 16.56 -4.48 3.43
C ILE A 155 15.58 -5.64 3.63
N ASN A 156 15.89 -6.82 3.07
CA ASN A 156 15.02 -8.00 3.13
C ASN A 156 14.79 -8.50 4.55
N ARG A 157 15.85 -8.57 5.36
CA ARG A 157 15.81 -9.10 6.73
C ARG A 157 15.51 -8.02 7.78
N GLY A 158 15.61 -6.75 7.38
CA GLY A 158 15.40 -5.60 8.23
C GLY A 158 13.93 -5.28 8.49
N VAL A 159 13.68 -4.17 9.18
CA VAL A 159 12.32 -3.77 9.56
C VAL A 159 11.56 -3.23 8.35
N ILE A 160 12.26 -2.71 7.35
CA ILE A 160 11.68 -2.39 6.04
C ILE A 160 11.09 -3.66 5.43
N GLY A 161 11.88 -4.73 5.27
CA GLY A 161 11.43 -5.98 4.66
C GLY A 161 10.28 -6.65 5.40
N GLN A 162 10.26 -6.58 6.73
CA GLN A 162 9.16 -7.12 7.55
C GLN A 162 7.84 -6.34 7.40
N SER A 163 7.89 -5.08 6.99
CA SER A 163 6.73 -4.17 6.99
C SER A 163 6.22 -3.83 5.59
N TYR A 164 7.09 -3.86 4.57
CA TYR A 164 6.78 -3.41 3.22
C TYR A 164 6.18 -4.47 2.29
N PHE A 165 6.19 -5.74 2.68
CA PHE A 165 6.11 -6.78 1.66
C PHE A 165 4.94 -7.78 1.77
N PRO A 166 4.12 -7.87 0.71
CA PRO A 166 3.62 -9.13 0.17
C PRO A 166 4.63 -9.84 -0.76
N PHE A 167 5.79 -9.23 -1.05
CA PHE A 167 6.90 -9.79 -1.86
C PHE A 167 7.94 -10.53 -1.00
N SER A 168 8.74 -11.42 -1.58
CA SER A 168 9.72 -12.22 -0.85
C SER A 168 11.05 -11.48 -0.64
N THR A 169 11.40 -10.54 -1.53
CA THR A 169 12.65 -9.75 -1.46
C THR A 169 12.51 -8.34 -2.07
N PHE A 170 13.48 -7.46 -1.77
CA PHE A 170 13.64 -6.12 -2.34
C PHE A 170 13.95 -6.17 -3.84
N GLU A 171 14.67 -7.20 -4.30
CA GLU A 171 14.88 -7.46 -5.72
C GLU A 171 13.55 -7.80 -6.41
N GLU A 172 12.73 -8.66 -5.80
CA GLU A 172 11.39 -8.97 -6.31
C GLU A 172 10.54 -7.71 -6.34
N TYR A 173 10.56 -6.90 -5.27
CA TYR A 173 9.90 -5.60 -5.28
C TYR A 173 10.32 -4.78 -6.49
N LEU A 174 11.62 -4.50 -6.68
CA LEU A 174 12.12 -3.65 -7.77
C LEU A 174 11.66 -4.12 -9.16
N ASN A 175 11.58 -5.44 -9.35
CA ASN A 175 11.33 -6.07 -10.65
C ASN A 175 9.87 -6.53 -10.86
N ASN A 176 8.99 -6.38 -9.87
CA ASN A 176 7.56 -6.65 -9.98
C ASN A 176 6.85 -5.38 -10.45
N ASP A 177 6.27 -5.40 -11.66
CA ASP A 177 5.60 -4.32 -12.41
C ASP A 177 5.30 -3.00 -11.64
N ASN A 178 6.36 -2.31 -11.24
CA ASN A 178 6.31 -1.10 -10.44
C ASN A 178 6.14 0.07 -11.38
N ALA A 179 4.95 0.30 -11.91
CA ALA A 179 4.57 1.45 -12.76
C ALA A 179 5.72 2.43 -13.09
N ASN A 180 6.58 2.03 -14.04
CA ASN A 180 7.80 2.71 -14.47
C ASN A 180 8.78 3.15 -13.35
N PHE A 181 9.18 2.22 -12.48
CA PHE A 181 10.05 2.44 -11.31
C PHE A 181 9.59 3.59 -10.40
N GLY A 182 8.28 3.72 -10.24
CA GLY A 182 7.65 4.74 -9.41
C GLY A 182 7.32 6.05 -10.11
N TRP A 183 7.80 6.30 -11.33
CA TRP A 183 7.45 7.52 -12.07
C TRP A 183 5.95 7.68 -12.23
N ASP A 184 5.25 6.61 -12.61
CA ASP A 184 3.80 6.64 -12.85
C ASP A 184 2.99 6.69 -11.55
N TRP A 185 3.64 6.75 -10.38
CA TRP A 185 2.97 6.98 -9.08
C TRP A 185 2.99 8.45 -8.65
N LEU A 186 3.59 9.32 -9.45
CA LEU A 186 3.55 10.77 -9.25
C LEU A 186 2.49 11.38 -10.16
N GLU A 187 1.71 12.33 -9.63
CA GLU A 187 0.62 13.00 -10.37
C GLU A 187 1.15 13.68 -11.65
N ILE A 188 2.35 14.25 -11.55
CA ILE A 188 3.05 14.94 -12.64
C ILE A 188 3.33 14.03 -13.86
N ALA A 189 3.41 12.70 -13.66
CA ALA A 189 3.63 11.77 -14.76
C ALA A 189 2.42 11.69 -15.72
N PHE A 190 1.26 12.18 -15.28
CA PHE A 190 0.03 12.25 -16.05
C PHE A 190 -0.21 13.65 -16.64
N GLU A 191 0.63 14.64 -16.34
CA GLU A 191 0.59 15.95 -16.98
C GLU A 191 1.18 15.87 -18.39
N LYS A 192 0.41 16.33 -19.38
CA LYS A 192 0.77 16.23 -20.81
C LYS A 192 2.08 16.95 -21.16
N ASP A 193 2.60 17.85 -20.32
CA ASP A 193 3.64 18.84 -20.66
C ASP A 193 5.06 18.53 -20.19
N TYR A 194 5.31 17.34 -19.64
CA TYR A 194 6.61 16.97 -19.06
C TYR A 194 7.70 16.52 -20.07
N ASP A 195 7.73 17.08 -21.29
CA ASP A 195 8.62 16.64 -22.39
C ASP A 195 9.66 17.70 -22.90
N TYR A 196 9.58 18.96 -22.46
CA TYR A 196 10.44 20.06 -22.97
C TYR A 196 10.74 21.14 -21.90
N LEU A 197 11.78 21.94 -22.16
CA LEU A 197 12.15 23.13 -21.39
C LEU A 197 12.29 24.33 -22.33
N GLN A 198 11.79 25.49 -21.92
CA GLN A 198 12.10 26.76 -22.59
C GLN A 198 13.44 27.30 -22.09
N TYR A 199 14.28 27.78 -23.01
CA TYR A 199 15.53 28.45 -22.69
C TYR A 199 15.63 29.78 -23.43
N GLU A 200 16.37 30.73 -22.86
CA GLU A 200 16.56 32.07 -23.42
C GLU A 200 18.01 32.30 -23.85
N GLU A 201 18.21 32.84 -25.05
CA GLU A 201 19.50 33.27 -25.58
C GLU A 201 19.33 34.56 -26.40
N ASN A 202 20.03 35.63 -26.01
CA ASN A 202 19.93 36.96 -26.65
C ASN A 202 18.49 37.54 -26.71
N GLU A 203 17.73 37.46 -25.62
CA GLU A 203 16.33 37.93 -25.52
C GLU A 203 15.35 37.20 -26.47
N LEU A 204 15.75 36.02 -26.96
CA LEU A 204 14.91 35.13 -27.75
C LEU A 204 14.82 33.76 -27.05
N TYR A 205 13.69 33.09 -27.24
CA TYR A 205 13.35 31.82 -26.63
C TYR A 205 13.47 30.66 -27.62
N GLY A 206 13.89 29.51 -27.12
CA GLY A 206 13.93 28.23 -27.83
C GLY A 206 13.56 27.07 -26.89
N LEU A 207 13.51 25.85 -27.44
CA LEU A 207 13.15 24.63 -26.70
C LEU A 207 14.33 23.67 -26.60
N THR A 208 14.48 23.02 -25.45
CA THR A 208 15.35 21.85 -25.26
C THR A 208 14.57 20.69 -24.65
N THR A 209 15.07 19.47 -24.79
CA THR A 209 14.69 18.34 -23.93
C THR A 209 15.38 18.48 -22.56
N PHE A 210 15.00 17.64 -21.59
CA PHE A 210 15.55 17.66 -20.23
C PHE A 210 17.04 17.31 -20.14
N ASP A 211 17.58 16.54 -21.08
CA ASP A 211 19.02 16.27 -21.20
C ASP A 211 19.79 17.43 -21.89
N ASN A 212 19.17 18.61 -21.99
CA ASN A 212 19.67 19.82 -22.65
C ASN A 212 19.94 19.66 -24.15
N LYS A 213 19.36 18.65 -24.81
CA LYS A 213 19.44 18.54 -26.25
C LYS A 213 18.50 19.56 -26.88
N LYS A 214 19.06 20.41 -27.76
CA LYS A 214 18.33 21.49 -28.42
C LYS A 214 17.24 20.94 -29.36
N ILE A 215 15.99 21.30 -29.10
CA ILE A 215 14.82 21.00 -29.94
C ILE A 215 14.68 22.11 -30.99
N THR A 216 14.73 23.38 -30.56
CA THR A 216 14.74 24.55 -31.46
C THR A 216 15.83 25.52 -31.08
N GLU A 217 16.27 26.33 -32.05
CA GLU A 217 17.08 27.51 -31.78
C GLU A 217 16.27 28.60 -31.04
N ALA A 218 16.98 29.52 -30.38
CA ALA A 218 16.40 30.66 -29.69
C ALA A 218 16.06 31.75 -30.71
N VAL A 219 14.90 31.62 -31.35
CA VAL A 219 14.47 32.47 -32.48
C VAL A 219 13.10 33.09 -32.28
N TYR A 220 12.46 32.85 -31.14
CA TYR A 220 11.11 33.31 -30.85
C TYR A 220 11.15 34.43 -29.81
N GLY A 221 10.43 35.53 -30.02
CA GLY A 221 10.27 36.58 -29.01
C GLY A 221 9.38 36.13 -27.84
N TYR A 222 8.57 35.09 -28.05
CA TYR A 222 7.69 34.49 -27.06
C TYR A 222 7.37 33.04 -27.45
N ILE A 223 7.36 32.14 -26.46
CA ILE A 223 6.79 30.79 -26.57
C ILE A 223 5.81 30.63 -25.40
N GLY A 224 4.53 30.43 -25.71
CA GLY A 224 3.49 30.20 -24.72
C GLY A 224 3.54 28.79 -24.12
N GLU A 225 2.63 28.53 -23.20
CA GLU A 225 2.42 27.18 -22.67
C GLU A 225 1.86 26.27 -23.76
N PHE A 226 2.21 24.98 -23.70
CA PHE A 226 1.63 23.99 -24.57
C PHE A 226 0.22 23.67 -24.09
N THR A 227 -0.72 23.67 -25.04
CA THR A 227 -2.13 23.37 -24.79
C THR A 227 -2.38 21.87 -24.83
N GLU A 228 -3.60 21.42 -24.50
CA GLU A 228 -4.00 20.02 -24.68
C GLU A 228 -3.84 19.50 -26.13
N ALA A 229 -3.80 20.41 -27.11
CA ALA A 229 -3.50 20.14 -28.51
C ALA A 229 -2.00 19.85 -28.77
N ASN A 230 -1.16 19.86 -27.73
CA ASN A 230 0.30 19.80 -27.80
C ASN A 230 0.93 20.88 -28.69
N LEU A 231 0.29 22.06 -28.75
CA LEU A 231 0.81 23.24 -29.43
C LEU A 231 0.97 24.41 -28.47
N ALA A 232 2.09 25.14 -28.63
CA ALA A 232 2.33 26.43 -28.01
C ALA A 232 2.22 27.56 -29.03
N ILE A 233 1.71 28.71 -28.58
CA ILE A 233 1.74 29.95 -29.36
C ILE A 233 3.19 30.43 -29.43
N ILE A 234 3.67 30.75 -30.63
CA ILE A 234 5.00 31.32 -30.84
C ILE A 234 4.90 32.69 -31.47
N GLN A 235 5.79 33.60 -31.07
CA GLN A 235 5.89 34.93 -31.68
C GLN A 235 7.26 35.13 -32.34
N ARG A 236 7.27 35.61 -33.59
CA ARG A 236 8.48 36.05 -34.30
C ARG A 236 8.12 37.23 -35.21
N ASP A 237 8.93 38.29 -35.17
CA ASP A 237 8.73 39.53 -35.94
C ASP A 237 7.33 40.15 -35.76
N GLU A 238 6.85 40.24 -34.50
CA GLU A 238 5.51 40.74 -34.12
C GLU A 238 4.32 39.91 -34.66
N LEU A 239 4.59 38.77 -35.29
CA LEU A 239 3.58 37.85 -35.79
C LEU A 239 3.51 36.59 -34.94
N PHE A 240 2.33 35.99 -34.86
CA PHE A 240 2.01 34.82 -34.07
C PHE A 240 1.76 33.60 -34.96
N GLY A 241 2.12 32.43 -34.43
CA GLY A 241 1.95 31.12 -35.04
C GLY A 241 1.88 30.03 -33.96
N PHE A 242 2.05 28.78 -34.36
CA PHE A 242 2.01 27.61 -33.47
C PHE A 242 3.17 26.67 -33.73
N ILE A 243 3.75 26.14 -32.65
CA ILE A 243 4.81 25.14 -32.66
C ILE A 243 4.36 23.89 -31.89
N ASP A 244 4.80 22.71 -32.32
CA ASP A 244 4.64 21.48 -31.55
C ASP A 244 5.87 21.18 -30.67
N LYS A 245 5.74 20.16 -29.81
CA LYS A 245 6.78 19.76 -28.85
C LYS A 245 8.06 19.23 -29.51
N THR A 246 8.00 18.88 -30.79
CA THR A 246 9.16 18.44 -31.58
C THR A 246 9.93 19.62 -32.18
N GLY A 247 9.43 20.84 -32.01
CA GLY A 247 10.01 22.05 -32.58
C GLY A 247 9.55 22.36 -34.00
N VAL A 248 8.52 21.68 -34.50
CA VAL A 248 7.97 21.95 -35.84
C VAL A 248 6.96 23.09 -35.75
N GLU A 249 7.18 24.15 -36.52
CA GLU A 249 6.19 25.23 -36.71
C GLU A 249 4.99 24.69 -37.51
N VAL A 250 3.98 24.15 -36.80
CA VAL A 250 2.72 23.68 -37.38
C VAL A 250 2.04 24.81 -38.15
N VAL A 251 2.06 26.02 -37.59
CA VAL A 251 1.68 27.23 -38.30
C VAL A 251 2.78 28.26 -38.10
N LYS A 252 3.40 28.70 -39.19
CA LYS A 252 4.43 29.73 -39.14
C LYS A 252 3.87 31.03 -38.53
N PRO A 253 4.71 31.85 -37.87
CA PRO A 253 4.34 33.19 -37.44
C PRO A 253 3.87 34.06 -38.62
N LEU A 254 2.55 34.18 -38.78
CA LEU A 254 1.91 34.80 -39.96
C LEU A 254 0.78 35.76 -39.57
N TYR A 255 0.26 35.67 -38.34
CA TYR A 255 -0.95 36.36 -37.90
C TYR A 255 -0.62 37.47 -36.91
N PHE A 256 -1.42 38.55 -36.89
CA PHE A 256 -1.22 39.64 -35.93
C PHE A 256 -1.68 39.28 -34.52
N ASP A 257 -2.59 38.32 -34.40
CA ASP A 257 -3.07 37.78 -33.13
C ASP A 257 -3.63 36.37 -33.35
N VAL A 258 -3.59 35.53 -32.33
CA VAL A 258 -4.12 34.17 -32.36
C VAL A 258 -4.75 33.82 -31.01
N GLY A 259 -5.85 33.07 -31.04
CA GLY A 259 -6.44 32.44 -29.86
C GLY A 259 -5.74 31.14 -29.51
N THR A 260 -6.06 30.60 -28.33
CA THR A 260 -5.57 29.29 -27.86
C THR A 260 -5.94 28.17 -28.83
N ALA A 261 -4.99 27.31 -29.18
CA ALA A 261 -5.25 26.11 -29.97
C ALA A 261 -6.17 25.16 -29.20
N GLN A 262 -7.15 24.59 -29.90
CA GLN A 262 -8.10 23.61 -29.37
C GLN A 262 -7.99 22.33 -30.20
N ILE A 263 -8.23 21.18 -29.57
CA ILE A 263 -8.26 19.86 -30.22
C ILE A 263 -9.59 19.17 -29.95
N GLU A 264 -10.10 18.48 -30.97
CA GLU A 264 -11.30 17.66 -30.85
C GLU A 264 -11.05 16.23 -31.32
N TYR A 265 -11.39 15.27 -30.48
CA TYR A 265 -11.22 13.84 -30.73
C TYR A 265 -12.54 13.21 -31.13
N PHE A 266 -12.55 12.56 -32.29
CA PHE A 266 -13.71 11.79 -32.71
C PHE A 266 -13.49 10.32 -32.33
N PHE A 267 -14.56 9.64 -31.92
CA PHE A 267 -14.52 8.22 -31.59
C PHE A 267 -15.40 7.44 -32.56
N ASP A 268 -14.97 6.24 -32.93
CA ASP A 268 -15.78 5.31 -33.73
C ASP A 268 -16.92 4.68 -32.91
N GLU A 269 -17.77 3.88 -33.56
CA GLU A 269 -18.89 3.19 -32.89
C GLU A 269 -18.44 2.17 -31.82
N GLN A 270 -17.15 1.81 -31.79
CA GLN A 270 -16.55 0.94 -30.77
C GLN A 270 -15.89 1.73 -29.63
N GLY A 271 -15.90 3.07 -29.69
CA GLY A 271 -15.29 3.94 -28.69
C GLY A 271 -13.78 4.12 -28.85
N ASN A 272 -13.18 3.70 -29.97
CA ASN A 272 -11.78 3.97 -30.26
C ASN A 272 -11.64 5.35 -30.88
N GLU A 273 -10.56 6.05 -30.58
CA GLU A 273 -10.27 7.35 -31.20
C GLU A 273 -10.06 7.19 -32.72
N ASP A 274 -10.94 7.82 -33.50
CA ASP A 274 -10.80 7.99 -34.94
C ASP A 274 -9.90 9.20 -35.23
N THR A 275 -8.60 8.96 -35.10
CA THR A 275 -7.53 9.92 -35.41
C THR A 275 -7.63 10.53 -36.82
N SER A 276 -8.36 9.91 -37.75
CA SER A 276 -8.56 10.44 -39.10
C SER A 276 -9.50 11.66 -39.15
N ARG A 277 -10.27 11.88 -38.09
CA ARG A 277 -11.25 12.96 -37.99
C ARG A 277 -10.86 14.04 -36.98
N THR A 278 -9.81 13.83 -36.19
CA THR A 278 -9.31 14.78 -35.18
C THR A 278 -9.14 16.17 -35.80
N LEU A 279 -9.79 17.17 -35.21
CA LEU A 279 -9.70 18.56 -35.66
C LEU A 279 -8.84 19.32 -34.67
N MET A 280 -7.94 20.15 -35.19
CA MET A 280 -7.15 21.06 -34.39
C MET A 280 -7.32 22.46 -34.97
N VAL A 281 -7.81 23.40 -34.16
CA VAL A 281 -8.21 24.72 -34.65
C VAL A 281 -7.74 25.83 -33.72
N ALA A 282 -7.56 27.02 -34.27
CA ALA A 282 -7.40 28.24 -33.49
C ALA A 282 -8.08 29.42 -34.18
N ALA A 283 -8.57 30.36 -33.38
CA ALA A 283 -8.97 31.66 -33.89
C ALA A 283 -7.71 32.41 -34.34
N VAL A 284 -7.70 33.01 -35.52
CA VAL A 284 -6.56 33.77 -36.04
C VAL A 284 -7.02 35.13 -36.55
N CYS A 285 -6.18 36.13 -36.33
CA CYS A 285 -6.44 37.51 -36.73
C CYS A 285 -5.42 37.98 -37.77
N GLN A 286 -5.93 38.50 -38.88
CA GLN A 286 -5.12 39.14 -39.91
C GLN A 286 -5.84 40.42 -40.37
N ASP A 287 -5.10 41.54 -40.41
CA ASP A 287 -5.62 42.87 -40.78
C ASP A 287 -6.88 43.30 -40.01
N GLY A 288 -6.97 42.91 -38.73
CA GLY A 288 -8.11 43.23 -37.84
C GLY A 288 -9.36 42.39 -38.11
N LYS A 289 -9.28 41.34 -38.93
CA LYS A 289 -10.36 40.38 -39.15
C LYS A 289 -10.01 39.03 -38.56
N TRP A 290 -10.98 38.45 -37.86
CA TRP A 290 -10.87 37.14 -37.23
C TRP A 290 -11.52 36.05 -38.09
N GLY A 291 -10.94 34.86 -38.01
CA GLY A 291 -11.47 33.61 -38.58
C GLY A 291 -11.03 32.42 -37.72
N LEU A 292 -11.53 31.22 -38.04
CA LEU A 292 -11.17 29.98 -37.37
C LEU A 292 -10.39 29.10 -38.35
N LEU A 293 -9.12 28.87 -38.06
CA LEU A 293 -8.21 28.11 -38.90
C LEU A 293 -8.11 26.68 -38.39
N ASN A 294 -8.24 25.71 -39.28
CA ASN A 294 -7.79 24.34 -39.01
C ASN A 294 -6.25 24.30 -39.17
N LEU A 295 -5.55 24.04 -38.06
CA LEU A 295 -4.10 24.16 -37.96
C LEU A 295 -3.36 23.08 -38.77
N LEU A 296 -3.96 21.90 -38.96
CA LEU A 296 -3.34 20.79 -39.70
C LEU A 296 -3.54 20.91 -41.22
N SER A 297 -4.74 21.30 -41.65
CA SER A 297 -5.06 21.44 -43.08
C SER A 297 -4.77 22.84 -43.62
N HIS A 298 -4.53 23.82 -42.74
CA HIS A 298 -4.35 25.24 -43.07
C HIS A 298 -5.56 25.84 -43.82
N THR A 299 -6.76 25.33 -43.56
CA THR A 299 -8.02 25.82 -44.17
C THR A 299 -8.86 26.59 -43.15
N TYR A 300 -9.53 27.64 -43.61
CA TYR A 300 -10.46 28.41 -42.77
C TYR A 300 -11.81 27.68 -42.67
N LEU A 301 -12.15 27.22 -41.47
CA LEU A 301 -13.48 26.69 -41.14
C LEU A 301 -14.48 27.82 -40.92
N ILE A 302 -14.03 28.92 -40.30
CA ILE A 302 -14.74 30.19 -40.27
C ILE A 302 -13.90 31.20 -41.05
N PRO A 303 -14.44 31.81 -42.13
CA PRO A 303 -13.68 32.75 -42.94
C PRO A 303 -13.12 33.93 -42.13
N LEU A 304 -11.95 34.41 -42.53
CA LEU A 304 -11.30 35.59 -41.98
C LEU A 304 -12.04 36.88 -42.39
N ALA A 305 -13.20 37.12 -41.79
CA ALA A 305 -14.13 38.18 -42.19
C ALA A 305 -14.81 38.90 -41.01
N TYR A 306 -14.67 38.38 -39.79
CA TYR A 306 -15.43 38.81 -38.63
C TYR A 306 -14.64 39.77 -37.75
N GLU A 307 -15.32 40.54 -36.90
CA GLU A 307 -14.68 41.48 -35.97
C GLU A 307 -14.11 40.74 -34.74
N LEU A 308 -14.66 39.58 -34.40
CA LEU A 308 -14.17 38.71 -33.34
C LEU A 308 -14.61 37.26 -33.60
N VAL A 309 -13.69 36.32 -33.38
CA VAL A 309 -13.98 34.89 -33.23
C VAL A 309 -13.30 34.47 -31.92
N GLU A 310 -14.11 34.12 -30.93
CA GLU A 310 -13.63 33.85 -29.58
C GLU A 310 -14.12 32.48 -29.12
N PHE A 311 -13.25 31.76 -28.42
CA PHE A 311 -13.61 30.49 -27.80
C PHE A 311 -14.73 30.70 -26.78
N LEU A 312 -15.78 29.87 -26.86
CA LEU A 312 -16.91 29.93 -25.94
C LEU A 312 -16.87 28.77 -24.93
N TYR A 313 -16.76 27.56 -25.44
CA TYR A 313 -16.66 26.31 -24.69
C TYR A 313 -16.05 25.27 -25.64
N PRO A 314 -15.51 24.12 -25.17
CA PRO A 314 -15.17 23.03 -26.08
C PRO A 314 -16.28 22.83 -27.12
N TYR A 315 -15.91 22.57 -28.37
CA TYR A 315 -16.82 22.48 -29.52
C TYR A 315 -17.42 23.78 -30.08
N TYR A 316 -17.34 24.94 -29.41
CA TYR A 316 -18.12 26.13 -29.80
C TYR A 316 -17.37 27.47 -29.74
N TYR A 317 -17.73 28.38 -30.64
CA TYR A 317 -17.15 29.72 -30.78
C TYR A 317 -18.22 30.81 -30.84
N ASN A 318 -17.99 31.90 -30.10
CA ASN A 318 -18.68 33.16 -30.31
C ASN A 318 -18.11 33.85 -31.55
N VAL A 319 -18.99 34.23 -32.48
CA VAL A 319 -18.61 34.97 -33.69
C VAL A 319 -19.35 36.29 -33.73
N TYR A 320 -18.62 37.40 -33.87
CA TYR A 320 -19.18 38.75 -33.92
C TYR A 320 -18.98 39.37 -35.30
N ASN A 321 -20.07 39.78 -35.94
CA ASN A 321 -20.03 40.38 -37.28
C ASN A 321 -19.96 41.92 -37.27
N GLY A 322 -19.80 42.55 -36.10
CA GLY A 322 -19.85 44.01 -35.94
C GLY A 322 -21.21 44.57 -35.54
N SER A 323 -22.25 43.73 -35.40
CA SER A 323 -23.56 44.14 -34.87
C SER A 323 -24.18 43.13 -33.92
N HIS A 324 -24.14 41.83 -34.23
CA HIS A 324 -24.70 40.78 -33.39
C HIS A 324 -23.72 39.61 -33.26
N TYR A 325 -23.94 38.76 -32.25
CA TYR A 325 -23.24 37.51 -31.99
C TYR A 325 -24.01 36.32 -32.57
N ALA A 326 -23.24 35.33 -33.02
CA ALA A 326 -23.66 34.00 -33.46
C ALA A 326 -22.82 32.93 -32.73
N VAL A 327 -23.30 31.69 -32.73
CA VAL A 327 -22.53 30.53 -32.25
C VAL A 327 -22.23 29.62 -33.42
N TYR A 328 -20.95 29.30 -33.58
CA TYR A 328 -20.45 28.34 -34.56
C TYR A 328 -19.88 27.12 -33.82
N ASN A 329 -19.98 25.94 -34.42
CA ASN A 329 -19.31 24.76 -33.91
C ASN A 329 -17.84 24.68 -34.38
N PHE A 330 -17.13 23.68 -33.87
CA PHE A 330 -15.74 23.40 -34.19
C PHE A 330 -15.47 23.05 -35.65
N ALA A 331 -16.49 22.61 -36.39
CA ALA A 331 -16.43 22.33 -37.82
C ALA A 331 -16.69 23.58 -38.70
N GLY A 332 -16.96 24.74 -38.09
CA GLY A 332 -17.27 25.98 -38.81
C GLY A 332 -18.75 26.10 -39.23
N GLU A 333 -19.63 25.27 -38.71
CA GLU A 333 -21.06 25.33 -38.99
C GLU A 333 -21.75 26.31 -38.03
N GLN A 334 -22.61 27.17 -38.56
CA GLN A 334 -23.37 28.12 -37.76
C GLN A 334 -24.55 27.42 -37.08
N LEU A 335 -24.47 27.24 -35.76
CA LEU A 335 -25.53 26.64 -34.95
C LEU A 335 -26.59 27.68 -34.56
N ILE A 336 -26.15 28.87 -34.14
CA ILE A 336 -27.03 29.97 -33.76
C ILE A 336 -26.78 31.15 -34.71
N PRO A 337 -27.82 31.69 -35.38
CA PRO A 337 -27.67 32.82 -36.28
C PRO A 337 -27.35 34.13 -35.53
N PHE A 338 -26.81 35.11 -36.25
CA PHE A 338 -26.47 36.45 -35.76
C PHE A 338 -27.69 37.22 -35.21
N LYS A 339 -28.04 36.95 -33.95
CA LYS A 339 -29.17 37.56 -33.23
C LYS A 339 -28.84 37.94 -31.79
N GLY A 340 -27.68 37.52 -31.27
CA GLY A 340 -27.29 37.85 -29.91
C GLY A 340 -26.83 39.30 -29.80
N ASP A 341 -27.46 40.08 -28.92
CA ASP A 341 -27.03 41.46 -28.62
C ASP A 341 -25.80 41.50 -27.68
N SER A 342 -25.42 40.36 -27.11
CA SER A 342 -24.23 40.15 -26.28
C SER A 342 -23.57 38.81 -26.65
N PRO A 343 -22.30 38.58 -26.28
CA PRO A 343 -21.70 37.24 -26.37
C PRO A 343 -22.60 36.19 -25.72
N PHE A 344 -22.63 34.99 -26.30
CA PHE A 344 -23.30 33.85 -25.68
C PHE A 344 -22.42 33.30 -24.56
N GLU A 345 -23.05 32.79 -23.52
CA GLU A 345 -22.43 31.97 -22.47
C GLU A 345 -22.91 30.53 -22.61
N TYR A 346 -22.03 29.56 -22.31
CA TYR A 346 -22.36 28.15 -22.31
C TYR A 346 -22.56 27.64 -20.88
N HIS A 347 -23.70 27.02 -20.62
CA HIS A 347 -24.04 26.44 -19.32
C HIS A 347 -24.25 24.93 -19.43
N TYR A 348 -23.21 24.23 -19.92
CA TYR A 348 -23.12 22.77 -20.10
C TYR A 348 -24.08 22.14 -21.10
N THR A 349 -25.27 22.72 -21.29
CA THR A 349 -26.41 22.05 -21.93
C THR A 349 -27.24 22.99 -22.79
N TYR A 350 -26.93 24.29 -22.72
CA TYR A 350 -27.59 25.32 -23.50
C TYR A 350 -26.71 26.58 -23.61
N PHE A 351 -27.05 27.40 -24.60
CA PHE A 351 -26.50 28.74 -24.79
C PHE A 351 -27.51 29.81 -24.37
N CYS A 352 -27.05 30.93 -23.81
CA CYS A 352 -27.89 32.10 -23.58
C CYS A 352 -27.16 33.44 -23.69
N THR A 353 -27.90 34.50 -24.01
CA THR A 353 -27.49 35.91 -23.93
C THR A 353 -28.01 36.54 -22.63
N SER A 354 -27.41 37.64 -22.18
CA SER A 354 -27.72 38.27 -20.88
C SER A 354 -29.16 38.85 -20.76
N MET A 355 -29.53 39.35 -19.57
CA MET A 355 -30.86 39.19 -18.99
C MET A 355 -32.08 40.03 -19.46
N GLY A 356 -33.11 39.42 -20.11
CA GLY A 356 -34.48 39.98 -20.28
C GLY A 356 -35.65 39.12 -19.73
N ASN A 357 -36.77 39.73 -19.28
CA ASN A 357 -37.96 39.15 -18.57
C ASN A 357 -38.04 37.61 -18.45
N LYS A 358 -37.81 37.10 -17.23
CA LYS A 358 -37.21 35.78 -17.03
C LYS A 358 -38.06 34.80 -16.22
N ARG A 359 -38.15 33.55 -16.70
CA ARG A 359 -38.58 32.38 -15.90
C ARG A 359 -37.37 31.77 -15.20
N ASP A 360 -37.57 31.18 -14.02
CA ASP A 360 -36.55 30.36 -13.35
C ASP A 360 -36.41 29.04 -14.12
N PHE A 361 -35.20 28.75 -14.59
CA PHE A 361 -34.87 27.47 -15.20
C PHE A 361 -33.97 26.66 -14.28
N TYR A 362 -34.16 25.35 -14.32
CA TYR A 362 -33.33 24.40 -13.59
C TYR A 362 -32.82 23.35 -14.56
N SER A 363 -31.57 22.94 -14.36
CA SER A 363 -30.98 21.83 -15.09
C SER A 363 -31.72 20.57 -14.68
N ARG A 364 -31.54 19.51 -15.46
CA ARG A 364 -32.17 18.23 -15.16
C ARG A 364 -31.67 17.61 -13.85
N SER A 365 -30.52 18.03 -13.36
CA SER A 365 -29.94 17.67 -12.05
C SER A 365 -30.36 18.63 -10.94
N HIS A 366 -31.43 19.40 -11.12
CA HIS A 366 -31.99 20.34 -10.15
C HIS A 366 -31.06 21.50 -9.77
N HIS A 367 -30.04 21.78 -10.57
CA HIS A 367 -29.24 22.98 -10.36
C HIS A 367 -30.01 24.19 -10.89
N TYR A 368 -30.12 25.23 -10.07
CA TYR A 368 -30.69 26.49 -10.52
C TYR A 368 -29.78 27.08 -11.60
N LEU A 369 -30.29 27.14 -12.83
CA LEU A 369 -29.57 27.63 -13.99
C LEU A 369 -29.58 29.15 -14.07
N GLY A 370 -30.58 29.76 -13.44
CA GLY A 370 -30.81 31.19 -13.52
C GLY A 370 -32.18 31.51 -14.10
N LYS A 371 -32.34 32.80 -14.32
CA LYS A 371 -33.52 33.40 -14.91
C LYS A 371 -33.20 33.62 -16.38
N PHE A 372 -34.05 33.20 -17.34
CA PHE A 372 -33.85 33.45 -18.78
C PHE A 372 -35.17 33.78 -19.49
N ALA A 373 -35.11 34.54 -20.59
CA ALA A 373 -36.23 34.56 -21.52
C ALA A 373 -36.23 33.23 -22.27
N TYR A 374 -37.41 32.68 -22.53
CA TYR A 374 -37.56 31.40 -23.22
C TYR A 374 -36.85 31.40 -24.58
N GLU A 375 -36.94 32.53 -25.28
CA GLU A 375 -36.34 32.74 -26.60
C GLU A 375 -34.82 32.88 -26.58
N ASP A 376 -34.18 33.01 -25.42
CA ASP A 376 -32.72 33.14 -25.30
C ASP A 376 -32.05 31.80 -24.99
N VAL A 377 -32.81 30.76 -24.64
CA VAL A 377 -32.29 29.43 -24.31
C VAL A 377 -32.32 28.56 -25.56
N ARG A 378 -31.15 28.06 -26.00
CA ARG A 378 -31.04 27.16 -27.17
C ARG A 378 -30.25 25.91 -26.83
N ASN A 379 -30.75 24.78 -27.31
CA ASN A 379 -30.14 23.46 -27.14
C ASN A 379 -28.77 23.40 -27.84
N SER A 380 -27.79 22.76 -27.20
CA SER A 380 -26.45 22.48 -27.74
C SER A 380 -26.30 21.05 -28.29
N ASP A 381 -27.40 20.40 -28.70
CA ASP A 381 -27.52 19.05 -29.27
C ASP A 381 -27.48 17.85 -28.30
N ILE A 382 -27.10 18.04 -27.03
CA ILE A 382 -26.90 16.92 -26.08
C ILE A 382 -28.17 16.67 -25.21
N GLU A 383 -29.08 17.65 -25.13
CA GLU A 383 -30.16 17.63 -24.16
C GLU A 383 -31.53 18.05 -24.70
N ASN A 384 -32.57 17.21 -24.55
CA ASN A 384 -33.93 17.49 -25.06
C ASN A 384 -34.90 18.19 -24.08
N HIS A 385 -34.56 18.39 -22.80
CA HIS A 385 -35.53 18.78 -21.77
C HIS A 385 -34.98 19.73 -20.69
N LEU A 386 -35.86 20.58 -20.15
CA LEU A 386 -35.63 21.52 -19.05
C LEU A 386 -36.69 21.38 -17.96
N LEU A 387 -36.38 21.87 -16.76
CA LEU A 387 -37.34 21.99 -15.66
C LEU A 387 -37.71 23.45 -15.41
N ILE A 388 -39.02 23.69 -15.30
CA ILE A 388 -39.58 24.98 -14.90
C ILE A 388 -40.46 24.82 -13.66
N PRO A 389 -40.56 25.82 -12.77
CA PRO A 389 -41.52 25.79 -11.67
C PRO A 389 -42.95 25.57 -12.17
N SER A 390 -43.71 24.73 -11.48
CA SER A 390 -45.12 24.53 -11.75
C SER A 390 -45.93 25.76 -11.36
N GLU A 391 -46.87 26.16 -12.21
CA GLU A 391 -47.82 27.25 -11.92
C GLU A 391 -48.82 26.87 -10.81
N VAL A 392 -48.99 25.57 -10.54
CA VAL A 392 -49.93 25.05 -9.54
C VAL A 392 -49.32 25.00 -8.15
N ASN A 393 -48.01 24.69 -8.05
CA ASN A 393 -47.29 24.58 -6.78
C ASN A 393 -45.82 24.90 -6.99
N SER A 394 -45.32 25.95 -6.35
CA SER A 394 -43.94 26.42 -6.47
C SER A 394 -42.87 25.46 -5.96
N LYS A 395 -43.25 24.36 -5.29
CA LYS A 395 -42.33 23.28 -4.88
C LYS A 395 -42.24 22.15 -5.90
N LEU A 396 -43.09 22.15 -6.92
CA LEU A 396 -43.11 21.17 -7.99
C LEU A 396 -42.65 21.83 -9.28
N HIS A 397 -42.21 21.00 -10.22
CA HIS A 397 -41.70 21.40 -11.52
C HIS A 397 -42.49 20.72 -12.63
N ASN A 398 -42.47 21.33 -13.81
CA ASN A 398 -42.87 20.70 -15.06
C ASN A 398 -41.61 20.38 -15.87
N LEU A 399 -41.56 19.18 -16.43
CA LEU A 399 -40.55 18.80 -17.41
C LEU A 399 -41.06 19.25 -18.78
N ILE A 400 -40.28 20.07 -19.48
CA ILE A 400 -40.63 20.61 -20.80
C ILE A 400 -39.52 20.33 -21.81
N THR A 401 -39.83 20.38 -23.10
CA THR A 401 -38.83 20.39 -24.18
C THR A 401 -38.18 21.77 -24.35
N PHE A 402 -37.06 21.86 -25.10
CA PHE A 402 -36.44 23.14 -25.50
C PHE A 402 -37.26 23.98 -26.49
N ASP A 403 -38.37 23.44 -27.00
CA ASP A 403 -39.40 24.17 -27.77
C ASP A 403 -40.63 24.57 -26.93
N GLY A 404 -40.69 24.08 -25.69
CA GLY A 404 -41.59 24.59 -24.65
C GLY A 404 -42.80 23.70 -24.44
N GLU A 405 -42.78 22.51 -25.03
CA GLU A 405 -43.84 21.53 -24.93
C GLU A 405 -43.78 20.82 -23.57
N LEU A 406 -44.95 20.64 -22.94
CA LEU A 406 -45.06 19.96 -21.65
C LEU A 406 -44.91 18.45 -21.82
N VAL A 407 -43.96 17.85 -21.09
CA VAL A 407 -43.72 16.39 -21.07
C VAL A 407 -44.32 15.74 -19.84
N LEU A 408 -44.00 16.27 -18.65
CA LEU A 408 -44.56 15.80 -17.37
C LEU A 408 -44.91 16.99 -16.49
N GLU A 409 -46.04 16.92 -15.79
CA GLU A 409 -46.49 17.94 -14.87
C GLU A 409 -46.30 17.54 -13.39
N SER A 410 -46.12 18.54 -12.53
CA SER A 410 -46.20 18.38 -11.07
C SER A 410 -45.23 17.34 -10.48
N ILE A 411 -43.99 17.30 -10.99
CA ILE A 411 -42.93 16.41 -10.49
C ILE A 411 -42.06 17.12 -9.45
N LYS A 412 -41.48 16.38 -8.52
CA LYS A 412 -40.55 16.93 -7.54
C LYS A 412 -39.16 17.08 -8.16
N HIS A 413 -38.63 15.99 -8.71
CA HIS A 413 -37.37 15.98 -9.45
C HIS A 413 -37.26 14.78 -10.40
N VAL A 414 -36.20 14.76 -11.21
CA VAL A 414 -35.83 13.64 -12.07
C VAL A 414 -34.37 13.23 -11.83
N GLN A 415 -34.02 11.99 -12.16
CA GLN A 415 -32.64 11.48 -12.16
C GLN A 415 -32.43 10.60 -13.39
N TYR A 416 -31.27 10.66 -14.02
CA TYR A 416 -31.00 9.87 -15.24
C TYR A 416 -30.75 8.39 -14.95
N VAL A 417 -31.22 7.57 -15.88
CA VAL A 417 -30.80 6.17 -16.02
C VAL A 417 -29.99 6.01 -17.32
N THR A 418 -30.47 6.60 -18.42
CA THR A 418 -29.81 6.64 -19.74
C THR A 418 -30.15 7.95 -20.45
N ASN A 419 -29.57 8.18 -21.64
CA ASN A 419 -29.94 9.33 -22.49
C ASN A 419 -31.42 9.36 -22.89
N GLU A 420 -32.17 8.26 -22.72
CA GLU A 420 -33.60 8.17 -23.05
C GLU A 420 -34.51 8.06 -21.83
N CYS A 421 -33.99 7.52 -20.72
CA CYS A 421 -34.79 7.13 -19.55
C CYS A 421 -34.41 7.94 -18.31
N VAL A 422 -35.43 8.47 -17.61
CA VAL A 422 -35.29 9.21 -16.35
C VAL A 422 -36.14 8.59 -15.26
N ILE A 423 -35.59 8.46 -14.05
CA ILE A 423 -36.35 8.24 -12.84
C ILE A 423 -37.13 9.51 -12.53
N VAL A 424 -38.44 9.42 -12.44
CA VAL A 424 -39.34 10.52 -12.09
C VAL A 424 -39.73 10.39 -10.64
N TYR A 425 -39.47 11.44 -9.86
CA TYR A 425 -39.87 11.54 -8.47
C TYR A 425 -41.10 12.41 -8.34
N THR A 426 -42.19 11.83 -7.85
CA THR A 426 -43.41 12.54 -7.44
C THR A 426 -43.43 12.70 -5.91
N ASP A 427 -44.53 13.20 -5.33
CA ASP A 427 -44.68 13.39 -3.88
C ASP A 427 -44.41 12.12 -3.05
N LYS A 428 -44.80 10.94 -3.55
CA LYS A 428 -44.67 9.66 -2.83
C LYS A 428 -44.23 8.48 -3.68
N LEU A 429 -44.25 8.61 -5.01
CA LEU A 429 -43.98 7.52 -5.94
C LEU A 429 -42.77 7.84 -6.81
N LYS A 430 -42.09 6.79 -7.26
CA LYS A 430 -40.99 6.86 -8.20
C LYS A 430 -41.28 5.91 -9.35
N GLY A 431 -41.05 6.36 -10.57
CA GLY A 431 -41.16 5.55 -11.79
C GLY A 431 -40.00 5.85 -12.73
N ILE A 432 -39.89 5.11 -13.83
CA ILE A 432 -38.90 5.39 -14.90
C ILE A 432 -39.68 5.74 -16.16
N TYR A 433 -39.40 6.91 -16.72
CA TYR A 433 -40.04 7.46 -17.91
C TYR A 433 -39.05 7.49 -19.08
N ASN A 434 -39.44 6.90 -20.21
CA ASN A 434 -38.70 7.04 -21.46
C ASN A 434 -39.31 8.19 -22.26
N HIS A 435 -38.55 9.25 -22.48
CA HIS A 435 -39.05 10.46 -23.11
C HIS A 435 -39.14 10.36 -24.64
N LEU A 436 -38.31 9.54 -25.29
CA LEU A 436 -38.42 9.30 -26.73
C LEU A 436 -39.69 8.50 -27.06
N LYS A 437 -40.06 7.55 -26.19
CA LYS A 437 -41.28 6.74 -26.30
C LYS A 437 -42.51 7.40 -25.67
N ALA A 438 -42.34 8.53 -24.98
CA ALA A 438 -43.37 9.26 -24.25
C ALA A 438 -44.24 8.38 -23.32
N LYS A 439 -43.62 7.48 -22.55
CA LYS A 439 -44.31 6.58 -21.61
C LYS A 439 -43.47 6.22 -20.39
N TYR A 440 -44.13 5.82 -19.29
CA TYR A 440 -43.46 5.11 -18.20
C TYR A 440 -43.06 3.71 -18.66
N VAL A 441 -41.78 3.37 -18.52
CA VAL A 441 -41.26 2.00 -18.68
C VAL A 441 -41.26 1.24 -17.35
N LEU A 442 -41.18 1.98 -16.23
CA LEU A 442 -41.51 1.49 -14.90
C LEU A 442 -42.57 2.40 -14.28
N GLU A 443 -43.78 1.89 -14.08
CA GLU A 443 -44.89 2.66 -13.51
C GLU A 443 -44.56 3.22 -12.12
N PRO A 444 -44.99 4.45 -11.78
CA PRO A 444 -44.74 5.06 -10.48
C PRO A 444 -45.23 4.19 -9.31
N MET A 445 -44.31 3.80 -8.44
CA MET A 445 -44.60 2.98 -7.26
C MET A 445 -43.86 3.49 -6.03
N ASN A 446 -44.27 3.03 -4.85
CA ASN A 446 -43.59 3.35 -3.60
C ASN A 446 -42.35 2.46 -3.46
N CYS A 447 -41.19 2.96 -3.87
CA CYS A 447 -39.93 2.23 -3.84
C CYS A 447 -38.72 3.17 -3.68
N LYS A 448 -37.53 2.56 -3.55
CA LYS A 448 -36.23 3.16 -3.83
C LYS A 448 -35.77 2.61 -5.19
N ILE A 449 -35.24 3.49 -6.04
CA ILE A 449 -34.66 3.13 -7.33
C ILE A 449 -33.23 3.65 -7.28
N ASP A 450 -32.27 2.74 -7.30
CA ASP A 450 -30.86 3.03 -7.24
C ASP A 450 -30.21 2.65 -8.57
N THR A 451 -29.51 3.59 -9.20
CA THR A 451 -28.71 3.36 -10.42
C THR A 451 -27.27 2.93 -10.09
N TYR A 452 -26.87 3.08 -8.84
CA TYR A 452 -25.59 2.65 -8.27
C TYR A 452 -25.84 2.19 -6.83
N ILE A 453 -25.49 0.96 -6.46
CA ILE A 453 -25.89 0.40 -5.14
C ILE A 453 -24.72 0.10 -4.22
N ASP A 454 -23.52 -0.20 -4.73
CA ASP A 454 -22.28 -0.36 -3.95
C ASP A 454 -21.16 -0.84 -4.90
N TYR A 455 -19.90 -0.80 -4.44
CA TYR A 455 -18.69 -1.26 -5.18
C TYR A 455 -18.76 -2.70 -5.75
N TRP A 456 -19.74 -3.51 -5.33
CA TRP A 456 -19.86 -4.93 -5.67
C TRP A 456 -21.04 -5.27 -6.61
N MET A 457 -21.82 -4.27 -7.04
CA MET A 457 -22.92 -4.45 -8.00
C MET A 457 -22.67 -3.60 -9.25
N ASN A 458 -22.05 -4.21 -10.26
CA ASN A 458 -21.96 -3.62 -11.61
C ASN A 458 -23.33 -3.76 -12.31
N LEU A 459 -24.21 -2.79 -12.11
CA LEU A 459 -25.38 -2.63 -12.97
C LEU A 459 -24.93 -2.16 -14.36
N GLY A 460 -25.40 -2.82 -15.40
CA GLY A 460 -25.19 -2.37 -16.78
C GLY A 460 -25.93 -1.05 -17.06
N ALA A 461 -25.56 -0.36 -18.14
CA ALA A 461 -26.26 0.84 -18.60
C ALA A 461 -27.77 0.56 -18.72
N GLY A 462 -28.63 1.41 -18.15
CA GLY A 462 -30.07 1.19 -18.17
C GLY A 462 -30.63 0.36 -17.01
N GLN A 463 -29.79 -0.37 -16.27
CA GLN A 463 -30.24 -1.24 -15.19
C GLN A 463 -30.40 -0.46 -13.88
N CYS A 464 -31.44 -0.78 -13.12
CA CYS A 464 -31.81 -0.11 -11.88
C CYS A 464 -32.17 -1.15 -10.82
N HIS A 465 -31.62 -1.02 -9.61
CA HIS A 465 -32.11 -1.78 -8.47
C HIS A 465 -33.31 -1.09 -7.87
N VAL A 466 -34.40 -1.84 -7.76
CA VAL A 466 -35.66 -1.36 -7.20
C VAL A 466 -35.90 -2.09 -5.89
N SER A 467 -36.11 -1.35 -4.81
CA SER A 467 -36.34 -1.93 -3.47
C SER A 467 -37.48 -1.26 -2.69
N HIS A 468 -38.24 -2.06 -1.93
CA HIS A 468 -39.24 -1.58 -0.98
C HIS A 468 -39.42 -2.59 0.16
N GLY A 469 -38.92 -2.27 1.35
CA GLY A 469 -38.90 -3.21 2.47
C GLY A 469 -38.06 -4.45 2.13
N LYS A 470 -38.65 -5.65 2.19
CA LYS A 470 -38.01 -6.91 1.81
C LYS A 470 -38.12 -7.25 0.32
N LYS A 471 -38.85 -6.45 -0.46
CA LYS A 471 -38.92 -6.66 -1.91
C LYS A 471 -37.75 -5.97 -2.57
N LYS A 472 -37.00 -6.70 -3.39
CA LYS A 472 -35.93 -6.17 -4.23
C LYS A 472 -36.03 -6.77 -5.62
N GLY A 473 -35.50 -6.08 -6.62
CA GLY A 473 -35.44 -6.53 -7.99
C GLY A 473 -34.46 -5.66 -8.79
N ILE A 474 -34.13 -6.09 -9.99
CA ILE A 474 -33.29 -5.36 -10.93
C ILE A 474 -34.11 -5.20 -12.21
N PHE A 475 -34.35 -3.97 -12.61
CA PHE A 475 -35.13 -3.60 -13.78
C PHE A 475 -34.21 -3.02 -14.86
N ASP A 476 -34.34 -3.48 -16.09
CA ASP A 476 -33.66 -2.93 -17.26
C ASP A 476 -34.59 -1.95 -17.97
N ALA A 477 -34.24 -0.66 -17.93
CA ALA A 477 -35.03 0.40 -18.52
C ALA A 477 -34.94 0.46 -20.06
N ILE A 478 -33.87 -0.08 -20.65
CA ILE A 478 -33.68 -0.14 -22.11
C ILE A 478 -34.54 -1.26 -22.69
N GLU A 479 -34.40 -2.46 -22.10
CA GLU A 479 -35.13 -3.67 -22.51
C GLU A 479 -36.56 -3.74 -21.96
N GLU A 480 -36.96 -2.77 -21.11
CA GLU A 480 -38.27 -2.66 -20.50
C GLU A 480 -38.71 -3.92 -19.72
N ARG A 481 -37.79 -4.57 -19.02
CA ARG A 481 -38.05 -5.86 -18.32
C ARG A 481 -37.34 -5.99 -16.99
N TRP A 482 -37.86 -6.85 -16.12
CA TRP A 482 -37.16 -7.26 -14.90
C TRP A 482 -36.09 -8.30 -15.23
N ILE A 483 -34.84 -8.02 -14.84
CA ILE A 483 -33.73 -8.99 -14.84
C ILE A 483 -33.84 -9.88 -13.60
N VAL A 484 -34.08 -9.26 -12.45
CA VAL A 484 -34.47 -9.96 -11.22
C VAL A 484 -35.86 -9.46 -10.85
N PRO A 485 -36.90 -10.31 -10.88
CA PRO A 485 -38.27 -9.89 -10.56
C PRO A 485 -38.37 -9.17 -9.22
N PHE A 486 -39.25 -8.16 -9.13
CA PHE A 486 -39.50 -7.44 -7.89
C PHE A 486 -40.23 -8.29 -6.85
N THR A 487 -39.45 -9.09 -6.12
CA THR A 487 -39.93 -10.14 -5.23
C THR A 487 -39.23 -10.08 -3.88
N THR A 488 -39.67 -10.91 -2.93
CA THR A 488 -39.10 -10.94 -1.58
C THR A 488 -37.75 -11.65 -1.60
N ILE A 489 -36.66 -10.88 -1.46
CA ILE A 489 -35.28 -11.37 -1.37
C ILE A 489 -34.48 -10.49 -0.41
N ASP A 490 -33.54 -11.09 0.31
CA ASP A 490 -32.72 -10.38 1.29
C ASP A 490 -31.51 -9.71 0.62
N VAL A 491 -30.89 -10.35 -0.37
CA VAL A 491 -29.74 -9.83 -1.11
C VAL A 491 -29.87 -10.14 -2.61
N VAL A 492 -29.39 -9.24 -3.47
CA VAL A 492 -29.19 -9.45 -4.90
C VAL A 492 -27.79 -8.99 -5.30
N LYS A 493 -27.10 -9.75 -6.12
CA LYS A 493 -25.79 -9.43 -6.73
C LYS A 493 -25.86 -9.73 -8.22
N ILE A 494 -25.36 -8.83 -9.07
CA ILE A 494 -25.11 -9.14 -10.48
C ILE A 494 -23.74 -9.79 -10.59
N LEU A 495 -23.65 -10.88 -11.34
CA LEU A 495 -22.41 -11.60 -11.62
C LEU A 495 -22.02 -11.41 -13.10
N THR A 496 -20.84 -11.89 -13.51
CA THR A 496 -20.43 -11.92 -14.92
C THR A 496 -21.24 -12.90 -15.75
N ASN A 497 -21.06 -12.85 -17.08
CA ASN A 497 -21.57 -13.84 -18.04
C ASN A 497 -23.08 -14.05 -18.01
N GLY A 498 -23.85 -13.01 -17.67
CA GLY A 498 -25.31 -13.06 -17.69
C GLY A 498 -25.95 -13.74 -16.49
N PHE A 499 -25.26 -13.80 -15.34
CA PHE A 499 -25.80 -14.37 -14.10
C PHE A 499 -26.08 -13.32 -13.03
N ALA A 500 -26.98 -13.67 -12.11
CA ALA A 500 -27.20 -12.94 -10.87
C ALA A 500 -27.27 -13.92 -9.69
N ALA A 501 -26.79 -13.52 -8.51
CA ALA A 501 -26.97 -14.27 -7.27
C ALA A 501 -28.05 -13.59 -6.41
N THR A 502 -28.96 -14.38 -5.84
CA THR A 502 -29.96 -13.88 -4.89
C THR A 502 -29.90 -14.67 -3.59
N LYS A 503 -30.00 -14.00 -2.44
CA LYS A 503 -30.10 -14.63 -1.11
C LYS A 503 -31.51 -14.48 -0.58
N LEU A 504 -32.08 -15.58 -0.09
CA LEU A 504 -33.34 -15.59 0.65
C LEU A 504 -33.13 -16.42 1.92
N LYS A 505 -33.26 -15.77 3.08
CA LYS A 505 -32.84 -16.27 4.39
C LYS A 505 -31.35 -16.65 4.34
N ASP A 506 -31.03 -17.91 4.59
CA ASP A 506 -29.66 -18.42 4.71
C ASP A 506 -29.19 -19.17 3.46
N LYS A 507 -29.95 -19.12 2.35
CA LYS A 507 -29.62 -19.82 1.11
C LYS A 507 -29.50 -18.86 -0.07
N TRP A 508 -28.48 -19.13 -0.90
CA TRP A 508 -28.22 -18.45 -2.14
C TRP A 508 -28.77 -19.25 -3.33
N ALA A 509 -29.13 -18.52 -4.38
CA ALA A 509 -29.52 -19.07 -5.66
C ALA A 509 -28.84 -18.32 -6.80
N LEU A 510 -28.34 -19.09 -7.77
CA LEU A 510 -27.85 -18.57 -9.04
C LEU A 510 -29.02 -18.40 -10.01
N ARG A 511 -29.06 -17.28 -10.74
CA ARG A 511 -30.09 -16.92 -11.71
C ARG A 511 -29.47 -16.56 -13.05
N LEU A 512 -30.14 -16.96 -14.12
CA LEU A 512 -29.77 -16.54 -15.47
C LEU A 512 -30.56 -15.28 -15.88
N ILE A 513 -29.85 -14.22 -16.23
CA ILE A 513 -30.44 -12.92 -16.61
C ILE A 513 -31.28 -13.03 -17.89
N SER A 514 -30.92 -13.92 -18.82
CA SER A 514 -31.66 -14.12 -20.07
C SER A 514 -33.00 -14.83 -19.90
N LEU A 515 -33.22 -15.52 -18.77
CA LEU A 515 -34.46 -16.24 -18.44
C LEU A 515 -35.02 -15.77 -17.08
N PRO A 516 -35.42 -14.49 -16.95
CA PRO A 516 -35.75 -13.88 -15.66
C PRO A 516 -37.02 -14.46 -15.01
N ASP A 517 -37.90 -15.07 -15.80
CA ASP A 517 -39.17 -15.65 -15.34
C ASP A 517 -39.02 -17.04 -14.67
N GLN A 518 -37.84 -17.65 -14.73
CA GLN A 518 -37.60 -18.91 -14.03
C GLN A 518 -37.40 -18.67 -12.53
N GLU A 519 -38.16 -19.41 -11.71
CA GLU A 519 -37.96 -19.41 -10.25
C GLU A 519 -36.58 -20.01 -9.93
N PRO A 520 -35.78 -19.35 -9.08
CA PRO A 520 -34.45 -19.79 -8.77
C PRO A 520 -34.52 -20.93 -7.75
N ILE A 521 -33.53 -21.81 -7.79
CA ILE A 521 -33.41 -22.89 -6.82
C ILE A 521 -32.42 -22.44 -5.73
N TYR A 522 -32.94 -22.15 -4.54
CA TYR A 522 -32.14 -21.75 -3.36
C TYR A 522 -31.48 -22.97 -2.71
N GLU A 523 -30.36 -23.42 -3.25
CA GLU A 523 -29.66 -24.62 -2.77
C GLU A 523 -28.21 -24.39 -2.34
N TYR A 524 -27.64 -23.19 -2.55
CA TYR A 524 -26.24 -22.90 -2.23
C TYR A 524 -26.10 -22.23 -0.87
N ASP A 525 -24.98 -22.52 -0.20
CA ASP A 525 -24.59 -21.90 1.07
C ASP A 525 -24.01 -20.51 0.83
N PHE A 526 -23.27 -20.32 -0.27
CA PHE A 526 -22.69 -19.04 -0.65
C PHE A 526 -22.41 -18.99 -2.16
N ILE A 527 -22.47 -17.79 -2.75
CA ILE A 527 -22.12 -17.53 -4.15
C ILE A 527 -21.26 -16.27 -4.20
N THR A 528 -20.12 -16.37 -4.89
CA THR A 528 -19.15 -15.28 -5.05
C THR A 528 -18.44 -15.38 -6.40
N MET A 529 -17.58 -14.41 -6.69
CA MET A 529 -16.69 -14.42 -7.86
C MET A 529 -15.24 -14.28 -7.42
N HIS A 530 -14.36 -15.02 -8.08
CA HIS A 530 -12.92 -14.91 -7.90
C HIS A 530 -12.23 -14.92 -9.26
N ASN A 531 -11.23 -14.07 -9.43
CA ASN A 531 -10.30 -14.16 -10.55
C ASN A 531 -9.35 -15.34 -10.29
N LEU A 532 -9.55 -16.46 -10.98
CA LEU A 532 -8.77 -17.71 -10.79
C LEU A 532 -7.87 -18.03 -11.99
N GLU A 533 -8.07 -17.34 -13.12
CA GLU A 533 -7.25 -17.36 -14.31
C GLU A 533 -7.06 -15.90 -14.77
N GLN A 534 -5.93 -15.58 -15.43
CA GLN A 534 -5.62 -14.22 -15.90
C GLN A 534 -6.85 -13.60 -16.59
N ASP A 535 -7.37 -12.55 -15.98
CA ASP A 535 -8.50 -11.71 -16.44
C ASP A 535 -9.85 -12.41 -16.63
N ILE A 536 -10.09 -13.56 -15.98
CA ILE A 536 -11.40 -14.24 -16.00
C ILE A 536 -11.98 -14.37 -14.59
N ASP A 537 -13.02 -13.57 -14.34
CA ASP A 537 -13.85 -13.74 -13.15
C ASP A 537 -14.66 -15.04 -13.22
N THR A 538 -14.33 -15.96 -12.31
CA THR A 538 -14.98 -17.26 -12.18
C THR A 538 -16.08 -17.20 -11.12
N ILE A 539 -17.29 -17.64 -11.47
CA ILE A 539 -18.40 -17.79 -10.52
C ILE A 539 -18.12 -19.01 -9.64
N VAL A 540 -18.06 -18.81 -8.32
CA VAL A 540 -17.81 -19.86 -7.33
C VAL A 540 -19.06 -20.08 -6.49
N LEU A 541 -19.51 -21.34 -6.44
CA LEU A 541 -20.72 -21.78 -5.77
C LEU A 541 -20.35 -22.75 -4.64
N TYR A 542 -20.79 -22.46 -3.41
CA TYR A 542 -20.56 -23.32 -2.25
C TYR A 542 -21.85 -24.06 -1.90
N LYS A 543 -21.79 -25.38 -1.78
CA LYS A 543 -22.94 -26.20 -1.36
C LYS A 543 -22.47 -27.47 -0.64
N ASP A 544 -22.98 -27.70 0.57
CA ASP A 544 -22.79 -28.93 1.35
C ASP A 544 -21.29 -29.32 1.51
N ASN A 545 -20.43 -28.32 1.77
CA ASN A 545 -18.96 -28.45 1.81
C ASN A 545 -18.33 -28.89 0.49
N ALA A 546 -18.96 -28.63 -0.65
CA ALA A 546 -18.36 -28.75 -1.97
C ALA A 546 -18.34 -27.40 -2.70
N VAL A 547 -17.35 -27.23 -3.58
CA VAL A 547 -17.19 -26.03 -4.40
C VAL A 547 -17.45 -26.39 -5.85
N PHE A 548 -18.28 -25.59 -6.49
CA PHE A 548 -18.62 -25.70 -7.90
C PHE A 548 -18.29 -24.40 -8.59
N THR A 549 -18.17 -24.47 -9.91
CA THR A 549 -18.11 -23.31 -10.80
C THR A 549 -19.22 -23.41 -11.83
N CYS A 550 -19.65 -22.28 -12.38
CA CYS A 550 -20.63 -22.21 -13.44
C CYS A 550 -20.02 -21.56 -14.67
N ASN A 551 -19.73 -22.36 -15.70
CA ASN A 551 -19.21 -21.91 -16.99
C ASN A 551 -20.20 -22.28 -18.09
N ASN A 552 -20.45 -21.38 -19.05
CA ASN A 552 -21.35 -21.63 -20.20
C ASN A 552 -22.74 -22.20 -19.84
N HIS A 553 -23.31 -21.80 -18.71
CA HIS A 553 -24.62 -22.28 -18.21
C HIS A 553 -24.62 -23.71 -17.65
N GLU A 554 -23.46 -24.30 -17.43
CA GLU A 554 -23.32 -25.61 -16.79
C GLU A 554 -22.58 -25.48 -15.45
N ILE A 555 -23.15 -26.11 -14.42
CA ILE A 555 -22.54 -26.22 -13.09
C ILE A 555 -21.65 -27.45 -13.09
N GLN A 556 -20.38 -27.27 -12.77
CA GLN A 556 -19.37 -28.32 -12.70
C GLN A 556 -18.54 -28.20 -11.43
N THR A 557 -17.92 -29.31 -11.02
CA THR A 557 -16.92 -29.27 -9.94
C THR A 557 -15.77 -28.36 -10.34
N ILE A 558 -15.29 -27.54 -9.40
CA ILE A 558 -14.10 -26.72 -9.64
C ILE A 558 -12.86 -27.63 -9.75
N SER A 559 -11.85 -27.23 -10.54
CA SER A 559 -10.59 -27.99 -10.64
C SER A 559 -9.80 -27.90 -9.33
N THR A 560 -8.98 -28.91 -9.04
CA THR A 560 -8.09 -28.92 -7.86
C THR A 560 -7.19 -27.68 -7.85
N HIS A 561 -6.63 -27.30 -9.00
CA HIS A 561 -5.78 -26.13 -9.16
C HIS A 561 -6.49 -24.81 -8.76
N HIS A 562 -7.66 -24.52 -9.35
CA HIS A 562 -8.42 -23.30 -9.04
C HIS A 562 -8.89 -23.25 -7.60
N LEU A 563 -9.16 -24.42 -7.05
CA LEU A 563 -9.52 -24.47 -5.67
C LEU A 563 -8.34 -24.17 -4.75
N LEU A 564 -7.13 -24.65 -5.05
CA LEU A 564 -5.94 -24.30 -4.26
C LEU A 564 -5.66 -22.79 -4.33
N LEU A 565 -5.91 -22.15 -5.48
CA LEU A 565 -5.88 -20.69 -5.60
C LEU A 565 -6.92 -20.00 -4.70
N LEU A 566 -8.12 -20.59 -4.56
CA LEU A 566 -9.13 -20.07 -3.63
C LEU A 566 -8.67 -20.16 -2.18
N ALA A 567 -7.99 -21.25 -1.78
CA ALA A 567 -7.49 -21.43 -0.42
C ALA A 567 -6.55 -20.28 0.01
N GLY A 568 -5.68 -19.83 -0.90
CA GLY A 568 -4.75 -18.71 -0.64
C GLY A 568 -5.42 -17.33 -0.59
N LYS A 569 -6.61 -17.15 -1.18
CA LYS A 569 -7.29 -15.85 -1.33
C LYS A 569 -8.30 -15.51 -0.24
N LEU A 570 -8.64 -16.44 0.65
CA LEU A 570 -9.79 -16.32 1.55
C LEU A 570 -9.46 -15.83 2.97
N ARG A 571 -8.32 -15.15 3.17
CA ARG A 571 -8.05 -14.44 4.43
C ARG A 571 -8.86 -13.13 4.47
N TYR A 572 -10.02 -13.22 5.15
CA TYR A 572 -10.88 -12.13 5.65
C TYR A 572 -11.78 -11.40 4.66
N ASP A 573 -13.09 -11.44 4.93
CA ASP A 573 -13.99 -10.35 4.59
C ASP A 573 -14.50 -9.65 5.87
N SER A 574 -14.87 -8.38 5.73
CA SER A 574 -15.24 -7.47 6.81
C SER A 574 -16.57 -7.79 7.51
N ASN A 575 -17.25 -8.87 7.12
CA ASN A 575 -18.56 -9.24 7.67
C ASN A 575 -18.54 -10.53 8.52
N GLY A 576 -17.40 -11.23 8.60
CA GLY A 576 -17.32 -12.46 9.40
C GLY A 576 -18.25 -13.58 8.91
N GLU A 577 -18.80 -13.49 7.69
CA GLU A 577 -19.40 -14.65 7.03
C GLU A 577 -18.24 -15.48 6.47
N VAL A 578 -17.84 -16.47 7.26
CA VAL A 578 -16.83 -17.50 6.94
C VAL A 578 -17.03 -18.00 5.51
N GLY A 579 -16.08 -17.69 4.63
CA GLY A 579 -15.90 -18.44 3.38
C GLY A 579 -15.41 -19.83 3.74
N LEU A 580 -16.35 -20.74 3.97
CA LEU A 580 -16.16 -22.18 4.19
C LEU A 580 -15.14 -22.76 3.19
N PHE A 581 -13.87 -22.84 3.61
CA PHE A 581 -12.93 -23.80 3.04
C PHE A 581 -12.83 -25.06 3.92
N ASN A 582 -13.99 -25.57 4.31
CA ASN A 582 -14.17 -26.94 4.78
C ASN A 582 -14.25 -28.04 3.67
N PRO A 583 -14.08 -27.79 2.35
CA PRO A 583 -14.18 -28.87 1.38
C PRO A 583 -12.95 -29.75 1.18
N TYR A 584 -11.75 -29.42 1.66
CA TYR A 584 -10.56 -30.20 1.23
C TYR A 584 -10.09 -31.27 2.19
N PHE A 585 -10.63 -31.26 3.40
CA PHE A 585 -10.06 -32.06 4.50
C PHE A 585 -11.11 -32.83 5.28
N ASN A 586 -12.21 -33.21 4.62
CA ASN A 586 -13.08 -34.25 5.14
C ASN A 586 -13.07 -35.45 4.19
N GLU A 587 -13.34 -36.66 4.72
CA GLU A 587 -13.24 -37.95 4.04
C GLU A 587 -14.06 -38.09 2.73
N LYS A 588 -14.88 -37.10 2.35
CA LYS A 588 -15.83 -37.18 1.23
C LYS A 588 -15.44 -36.38 -0.02
N THR A 589 -14.32 -35.67 0.01
CA THR A 589 -13.83 -34.83 -1.09
C THR A 589 -12.38 -35.19 -1.44
N GLN A 590 -11.97 -34.90 -2.68
CA GLN A 590 -10.70 -35.36 -3.29
C GLN A 590 -9.47 -35.26 -2.36
N VAL A 591 -8.77 -36.39 -2.18
CA VAL A 591 -7.47 -36.45 -1.52
C VAL A 591 -6.42 -35.84 -2.45
N LEU A 592 -5.64 -34.87 -1.97
CA LEU A 592 -4.51 -34.30 -2.73
C LEU A 592 -3.51 -35.40 -3.08
N THR A 593 -3.09 -35.43 -4.34
CA THR A 593 -2.00 -36.31 -4.77
C THR A 593 -0.66 -35.59 -4.66
N ALA A 594 0.45 -36.34 -4.68
CA ALA A 594 1.78 -35.74 -4.76
C ALA A 594 1.96 -34.88 -6.03
N GLU A 595 1.23 -35.20 -7.11
CA GLU A 595 1.25 -34.43 -8.35
C GLU A 595 0.51 -33.09 -8.21
N ASP A 596 -0.62 -33.06 -7.49
CA ASP A 596 -1.31 -31.81 -7.13
C ASP A 596 -0.41 -30.95 -6.23
N TYR A 597 0.34 -31.58 -5.33
CA TYR A 597 1.27 -30.92 -4.40
C TYR A 597 2.48 -30.30 -5.10
N ALA A 598 3.04 -30.99 -6.10
CA ALA A 598 4.19 -30.52 -6.88
C ALA A 598 3.90 -29.28 -7.74
N GLN A 599 2.62 -28.97 -7.97
CA GLN A 599 2.19 -27.80 -8.75
C GLN A 599 1.95 -26.56 -7.88
N LEU A 600 2.13 -26.67 -6.56
CA LEU A 600 1.90 -25.57 -5.63
C LEU A 600 3.14 -24.69 -5.48
N GLU A 601 2.90 -23.39 -5.48
CA GLU A 601 3.92 -22.39 -5.15
C GLU A 601 4.23 -22.40 -3.63
N PRO A 602 5.45 -22.04 -3.21
CA PRO A 602 5.87 -22.10 -1.80
C PRO A 602 4.93 -21.41 -0.79
N TYR A 603 4.35 -20.26 -1.15
CA TYR A 603 3.41 -19.54 -0.27
C TYR A 603 2.08 -20.30 -0.10
N GLN A 604 1.63 -21.03 -1.12
CA GLN A 604 0.40 -21.83 -1.09
C GLN A 604 0.58 -23.03 -0.16
N LEU A 605 1.76 -23.64 -0.20
CA LEU A 605 2.16 -24.72 0.71
C LEU A 605 2.14 -24.27 2.17
N ASN A 606 2.70 -23.09 2.46
CA ASN A 606 2.67 -22.51 3.80
C ASN A 606 1.25 -22.20 4.28
N ALA A 607 0.36 -21.68 3.42
CA ALA A 607 -1.03 -21.43 3.80
C ALA A 607 -1.80 -22.73 4.13
N VAL A 608 -1.58 -23.80 3.36
CA VAL A 608 -2.16 -25.12 3.62
C VAL A 608 -1.63 -25.70 4.94
N LYS A 609 -0.33 -25.55 5.19
CA LYS A 609 0.33 -25.96 6.44
C LYS A 609 -0.29 -25.27 7.66
N ASP A 610 -0.32 -23.93 7.67
CA ASP A 610 -0.87 -23.13 8.78
C ASP A 610 -2.30 -23.57 9.13
N TYR A 611 -3.13 -23.80 8.10
CA TYR A 611 -4.51 -24.23 8.30
C TYR A 611 -4.61 -25.55 9.08
N TYR A 612 -3.84 -26.57 8.70
CA TYR A 612 -3.90 -27.88 9.36
C TYR A 612 -3.36 -27.84 10.79
N THR A 613 -2.31 -27.05 11.02
CA THR A 613 -1.76 -26.80 12.36
C THR A 613 -2.82 -26.14 13.25
N ASP A 614 -3.48 -25.09 12.75
CA ASP A 614 -4.47 -24.31 13.52
C ASP A 614 -5.74 -25.10 13.87
N HIS A 615 -6.07 -26.15 13.12
CA HIS A 615 -7.31 -26.92 13.26
C HIS A 615 -7.11 -28.36 13.77
N SER A 616 -5.89 -28.71 14.22
CA SER A 616 -5.58 -29.99 14.88
C SER A 616 -5.92 -31.24 14.05
N PHE A 617 -5.68 -31.19 12.75
CA PHE A 617 -5.87 -32.32 11.83
C PHE A 617 -4.56 -33.14 11.68
N ASP A 618 -4.13 -33.80 12.76
CA ASP A 618 -2.80 -34.43 12.86
C ASP A 618 -2.49 -35.45 11.73
N GLU A 619 -3.44 -36.29 11.35
CA GLU A 619 -3.23 -37.27 10.27
C GLU A 619 -3.01 -36.60 8.91
N GLN A 620 -3.71 -35.50 8.66
CA GLN A 620 -3.62 -34.75 7.41
C GLN A 620 -2.38 -33.86 7.37
N TYR A 621 -1.98 -33.31 8.52
CA TYR A 621 -0.72 -32.59 8.69
C TYR A 621 0.49 -33.53 8.43
N GLU A 622 0.47 -34.75 8.97
CA GLU A 622 1.48 -35.77 8.65
C GLU A 622 1.48 -36.15 7.16
N ALA A 623 0.31 -36.34 6.55
CA ALA A 623 0.22 -36.62 5.11
C ALA A 623 0.80 -35.47 4.26
N LEU A 624 0.59 -34.21 4.67
CA LEU A 624 1.14 -33.02 4.04
C LEU A 624 2.67 -33.01 4.09
N LEU A 625 3.22 -33.28 5.27
CA LEU A 625 4.64 -33.35 5.49
C LEU A 625 5.29 -34.53 4.74
N LEU A 626 4.62 -35.68 4.64
CA LEU A 626 5.08 -36.81 3.83
C LEU A 626 5.11 -36.48 2.32
N MET A 627 4.20 -35.64 1.83
CA MET A 627 4.26 -35.14 0.45
C MET A 627 5.45 -34.20 0.22
N ALA A 628 5.97 -33.54 1.26
CA ALA A 628 7.16 -32.69 1.17
C ALA A 628 8.42 -33.48 0.74
N GLU A 629 8.51 -34.77 1.11
CA GLU A 629 9.55 -35.67 0.61
C GLU A 629 9.47 -35.85 -0.92
N ALA A 630 8.27 -35.94 -1.47
CA ALA A 630 8.08 -36.14 -2.92
C ALA A 630 8.48 -34.89 -3.73
N VAL A 631 8.36 -33.69 -3.15
CA VAL A 631 8.66 -32.41 -3.82
C VAL A 631 9.99 -31.78 -3.38
N ASN A 632 10.74 -32.43 -2.49
CA ASN A 632 12.00 -31.93 -1.92
C ASN A 632 11.92 -30.50 -1.34
N ASN A 633 10.82 -30.16 -0.68
CA ASN A 633 10.67 -28.85 -0.02
C ASN A 633 11.46 -28.83 1.30
N SER A 634 12.59 -28.12 1.32
CA SER A 634 13.54 -28.19 2.44
C SER A 634 13.02 -27.61 3.76
N GLU A 635 12.12 -26.61 3.74
CA GLU A 635 11.45 -26.06 4.93
C GLU A 635 10.50 -27.08 5.56
N LEU A 636 9.62 -27.68 4.76
CA LEU A 636 8.67 -28.67 5.27
C LEU A 636 9.36 -29.97 5.71
N LEU A 637 10.41 -30.38 5.01
CA LEU A 637 11.25 -31.50 5.41
C LEU A 637 11.90 -31.26 6.78
N GLN A 638 12.39 -30.03 7.01
CA GLN A 638 12.94 -29.65 8.30
C GLN A 638 11.88 -29.71 9.40
N GLU A 639 10.67 -29.22 9.13
CA GLU A 639 9.58 -29.22 10.10
C GLU A 639 9.17 -30.65 10.50
N LEU A 640 8.98 -31.52 9.50
CA LEU A 640 8.70 -32.94 9.74
C LEU A 640 9.82 -33.61 10.52
N GLY A 641 11.07 -33.31 10.16
CA GLY A 641 12.23 -33.80 10.89
C GLY A 641 12.23 -33.36 12.35
N TYR A 642 11.84 -32.11 12.63
CA TYR A 642 11.77 -31.56 13.98
C TYR A 642 10.64 -32.18 14.82
N ARG A 643 9.48 -32.45 14.20
CA ARG A 643 8.39 -33.21 14.80
C ARG A 643 8.83 -34.62 15.21
N TYR A 644 9.47 -35.35 14.29
CA TYR A 644 10.07 -36.67 14.59
C TYR A 644 11.19 -36.61 15.63
N LEU A 645 11.80 -35.45 15.88
CA LEU A 645 12.85 -35.27 16.89
C LEU A 645 12.27 -34.96 18.28
N THR A 646 11.17 -34.21 18.37
CA THR A 646 10.75 -33.53 19.62
C THR A 646 9.34 -33.85 20.12
N GLU A 647 8.42 -34.27 19.26
CA GLU A 647 7.02 -34.53 19.66
C GLU A 647 6.85 -35.96 20.18
N ASP A 648 6.52 -36.12 21.47
CA ASP A 648 6.48 -37.40 22.20
C ASP A 648 5.73 -38.55 21.47
N ASP A 649 4.60 -38.25 20.81
CA ASP A 649 3.79 -39.24 20.09
C ASP A 649 4.37 -39.66 18.73
N TYR A 650 5.34 -38.90 18.21
CA TYR A 650 5.92 -39.06 16.88
C TYR A 650 7.39 -39.44 16.90
N ILE A 651 8.10 -39.39 18.05
CA ILE A 651 9.57 -39.58 18.11
C ILE A 651 10.06 -40.77 17.27
N ASP A 652 10.84 -40.46 16.23
CA ASP A 652 11.57 -41.42 15.41
C ASP A 652 12.87 -40.76 14.92
N TYR A 653 13.94 -40.92 15.70
CA TYR A 653 15.22 -40.27 15.41
C TYR A 653 15.85 -40.71 14.08
N ASN A 654 15.55 -41.90 13.57
CA ASN A 654 16.10 -42.32 12.27
C ASN A 654 15.41 -41.58 11.13
N LYS A 655 14.09 -41.38 11.22
CA LYS A 655 13.35 -40.53 10.26
C LYS A 655 13.76 -39.07 10.37
N ALA A 656 13.85 -38.53 11.59
CA ALA A 656 14.30 -37.16 11.81
C ALA A 656 15.66 -36.91 11.14
N LYS A 657 16.63 -37.80 11.39
CA LYS A 657 17.96 -37.74 10.76
C LYS A 657 17.86 -37.79 9.23
N HIS A 658 17.09 -38.73 8.67
CA HIS A 658 16.96 -38.86 7.23
C HIS A 658 16.40 -37.58 6.58
N LEU A 659 15.37 -37.00 7.18
CA LEU A 659 14.71 -35.79 6.70
C LEU A 659 15.63 -34.57 6.82
N PHE A 660 16.35 -34.43 7.93
CA PHE A 660 17.33 -33.35 8.06
C PHE A 660 18.50 -33.52 7.08
N GLU A 661 18.97 -34.75 6.83
CA GLU A 661 20.00 -35.01 5.81
C GLU A 661 19.50 -34.63 4.41
N LEU A 662 18.24 -34.94 4.09
CA LEU A 662 17.61 -34.58 2.81
C LEU A 662 17.41 -33.06 2.68
N ALA A 663 16.90 -32.39 3.71
CA ALA A 663 16.77 -30.93 3.71
C ALA A 663 18.13 -30.23 3.65
N ALA A 664 19.16 -30.80 4.28
CA ALA A 664 20.53 -30.29 4.23
C ALA A 664 21.16 -30.38 2.84
N THR A 665 20.74 -31.31 1.95
CA THR A 665 21.22 -31.30 0.54
C THR A 665 20.74 -30.10 -0.25
N HIS A 666 19.80 -29.32 0.30
CA HIS A 666 19.29 -28.07 -0.24
C HIS A 666 19.67 -26.87 0.63
N ASP A 667 20.81 -26.95 1.34
CA ASP A 667 21.39 -25.87 2.15
C ASP A 667 20.45 -25.30 3.22
N ASN A 668 19.51 -26.10 3.75
CA ASN A 668 18.60 -25.64 4.80
C ASN A 668 19.35 -25.45 6.15
N PRO A 669 19.49 -24.20 6.64
CA PRO A 669 20.33 -23.88 7.80
C PRO A 669 19.85 -24.54 9.10
N TYR A 670 18.53 -24.68 9.27
CA TYR A 670 17.92 -25.27 10.47
C TYR A 670 18.14 -26.77 10.54
N SER A 671 18.01 -27.49 9.42
CA SER A 671 18.24 -28.94 9.35
C SER A 671 19.70 -29.30 9.62
N VAL A 672 20.63 -28.54 9.05
CA VAL A 672 22.08 -28.69 9.33
C VAL A 672 22.35 -28.46 10.82
N THR A 673 21.74 -27.44 11.42
CA THR A 673 21.83 -27.18 12.87
C THR A 673 21.26 -28.34 13.69
N ASN A 674 20.09 -28.86 13.32
CA ASN A 674 19.44 -29.97 14.03
C ASN A 674 20.25 -31.27 13.94
N LEU A 675 20.94 -31.54 12.83
CA LEU A 675 21.91 -32.64 12.76
C LEU A 675 23.03 -32.48 13.80
N GLY A 676 23.56 -31.27 13.97
CA GLY A 676 24.53 -30.96 15.02
C GLY A 676 24.00 -31.26 16.42
N TYR A 677 22.75 -30.86 16.68
CA TYR A 677 22.06 -31.13 17.94
C TYR A 677 21.89 -32.63 18.24
N MET A 678 21.55 -33.42 17.21
CA MET A 678 21.45 -34.87 17.33
C MET A 678 22.79 -35.52 17.69
N TYR A 679 23.91 -35.07 17.09
CA TYR A 679 25.24 -35.58 17.44
C TYR A 679 25.73 -35.12 18.80
N GLU A 680 25.39 -33.90 19.24
CA GLU A 680 25.74 -33.39 20.56
C GLU A 680 25.10 -34.22 21.68
N HIS A 681 23.84 -34.62 21.50
CA HIS A 681 23.06 -35.29 22.54
C HIS A 681 22.92 -36.81 22.33
N GLY A 682 23.35 -37.34 21.18
CA GLY A 682 23.26 -38.76 20.84
C GLY A 682 21.85 -39.22 20.47
N PHE A 683 21.03 -38.36 19.86
CA PHE A 683 19.67 -38.71 19.43
C PHE A 683 19.69 -39.47 18.10
N GLY A 684 19.43 -40.79 18.13
CA GLY A 684 19.46 -41.64 16.93
C GLY A 684 20.86 -41.88 16.34
N VAL A 685 21.90 -41.32 16.94
CA VAL A 685 23.31 -41.44 16.55
C VAL A 685 24.18 -41.64 17.79
N GLU A 686 25.39 -42.16 17.62
CA GLU A 686 26.39 -42.15 18.70
C GLU A 686 26.82 -40.71 18.97
N GLN A 687 26.85 -40.32 20.26
CA GLN A 687 27.24 -38.97 20.66
C GLN A 687 28.66 -38.65 20.16
N ASP A 688 28.80 -37.55 19.43
CA ASP A 688 30.06 -37.12 18.82
C ASP A 688 30.12 -35.58 18.79
N ILE A 689 30.80 -35.00 19.79
CA ILE A 689 30.93 -33.54 19.94
C ILE A 689 31.68 -32.92 18.76
N HIS A 690 32.65 -33.62 18.15
CA HIS A 690 33.40 -33.07 17.03
C HIS A 690 32.53 -32.97 15.78
N LYS A 691 31.67 -33.96 15.52
CA LYS A 691 30.66 -33.86 14.47
C LYS A 691 29.61 -32.80 14.76
N ALA A 692 29.17 -32.66 16.02
CA ALA A 692 28.26 -31.59 16.39
C ALA A 692 28.84 -30.20 16.04
N ILE A 693 30.12 -29.97 16.38
CA ILE A 693 30.83 -28.75 16.01
C ILE A 693 30.91 -28.57 14.50
N GLU A 694 31.17 -29.63 13.73
CA GLU A 694 31.21 -29.57 12.27
C GLU A 694 29.87 -29.11 11.68
N TYR A 695 28.76 -29.74 12.10
CA TYR A 695 27.41 -29.38 11.64
C TYR A 695 27.00 -27.98 12.09
N TYR A 696 27.24 -27.61 13.35
CA TYR A 696 26.93 -26.25 13.79
C TYR A 696 27.79 -25.20 13.06
N THR A 697 29.03 -25.52 12.69
CA THR A 697 29.86 -24.62 11.87
C THR A 697 29.24 -24.42 10.49
N GLN A 698 28.79 -25.50 9.85
CA GLN A 698 28.09 -25.43 8.56
C GLN A 698 26.78 -24.63 8.66
N GLY A 699 25.96 -24.89 9.69
CA GLY A 699 24.72 -24.15 9.91
C GLY A 699 24.96 -22.65 10.15
N ALA A 700 26.03 -22.30 10.87
CA ALA A 700 26.46 -20.93 11.09
C ALA A 700 26.95 -20.24 9.80
N GLU A 701 27.65 -20.97 8.92
CA GLU A 701 28.06 -20.48 7.59
C GLU A 701 26.85 -20.24 6.66
N LEU A 702 25.79 -21.03 6.82
CA LEU A 702 24.49 -20.83 6.16
C LEU A 702 23.62 -19.75 6.83
N GLY A 703 24.15 -19.04 7.84
CA GLY A 703 23.47 -17.92 8.49
C GLY A 703 22.52 -18.29 9.63
N ASN A 704 22.55 -19.54 10.13
CA ASN A 704 21.71 -19.94 11.26
C ASN A 704 22.22 -19.35 12.59
N ASN A 705 21.41 -18.51 13.23
CA ASN A 705 21.79 -17.88 14.50
C ASN A 705 21.87 -18.88 15.68
N THR A 706 21.00 -19.90 15.69
CA THR A 706 21.02 -20.97 16.69
C THR A 706 22.31 -21.78 16.63
N SER A 707 22.85 -22.02 15.43
CA SER A 707 24.17 -22.65 15.27
C SER A 707 25.30 -21.84 15.90
N TYR A 708 25.34 -20.51 15.70
CA TYR A 708 26.32 -19.64 16.36
C TYR A 708 26.22 -19.73 17.89
N ASN A 709 24.99 -19.74 18.41
CA ASN A 709 24.76 -19.85 19.85
C ASN A 709 25.19 -21.23 20.40
N ASN A 710 24.84 -22.33 19.73
CA ASN A 710 25.21 -23.68 20.15
C ASN A 710 26.73 -23.89 20.13
N LEU A 711 27.44 -23.40 19.10
CA LEU A 711 28.90 -23.41 19.08
C LEU A 711 29.49 -22.66 20.28
N ALA A 712 28.97 -21.46 20.54
CA ALA A 712 29.46 -20.63 21.64
C ALA A 712 29.25 -21.32 23.00
N LEU A 713 28.10 -21.95 23.21
CA LEU A 713 27.78 -22.69 24.44
C LEU A 713 28.65 -23.93 24.62
N ILE A 714 28.92 -24.70 23.56
CA ILE A 714 29.83 -25.86 23.62
C ILE A 714 31.22 -25.42 24.07
N TYR A 715 31.76 -24.31 23.54
CA TYR A 715 33.07 -23.81 23.97
C TYR A 715 33.04 -23.17 25.35
N TYR A 716 31.92 -22.59 25.78
CA TYR A 716 31.77 -21.97 27.09
C TYR A 716 31.73 -23.00 28.23
N TYR A 717 30.86 -24.00 28.10
CA TYR A 717 30.70 -25.05 29.12
C TYR A 717 31.76 -26.16 29.00
N GLY A 718 32.32 -26.35 27.81
CA GLY A 718 33.03 -27.58 27.46
C GLY A 718 32.05 -28.75 27.27
N ALA A 719 32.59 -29.91 26.91
CA ALA A 719 31.82 -31.15 26.75
C ALA A 719 32.71 -32.37 27.02
N THR A 720 32.14 -33.58 27.03
CA THR A 720 32.95 -34.80 27.18
C THR A 720 33.96 -34.90 26.03
N GLY A 721 35.25 -34.80 26.35
CA GLY A 721 36.34 -34.80 25.37
C GLY A 721 36.72 -33.42 24.81
N LEU A 722 36.08 -32.33 25.27
CA LEU A 722 36.38 -30.95 24.90
C LEU A 722 36.48 -30.07 26.16
N GLU A 723 37.65 -29.53 26.44
CA GLU A 723 37.83 -28.53 27.49
C GLU A 723 37.18 -27.20 27.11
N ASN A 724 36.85 -26.37 28.09
CA ASN A 724 36.33 -25.03 27.85
C ASN A 724 37.37 -24.15 27.12
N ASP A 725 36.90 -23.35 26.17
CA ASP A 725 37.70 -22.37 25.44
C ASP A 725 36.93 -21.06 25.33
N PHE A 726 37.16 -20.17 26.29
CA PHE A 726 36.49 -18.89 26.36
C PHE A 726 36.81 -17.96 25.17
N ASN A 727 37.97 -18.12 24.51
CA ASN A 727 38.28 -17.32 23.32
C ASN A 727 37.40 -17.73 22.14
N SER A 728 37.23 -19.04 21.94
CA SER A 728 36.32 -19.58 20.93
C SER A 728 34.86 -19.25 21.26
N ALA A 729 34.45 -19.37 22.54
CA ALA A 729 33.12 -18.95 22.98
C ALA A 729 32.85 -17.46 22.67
N ILE A 730 33.80 -16.57 22.98
CA ILE A 730 33.70 -15.13 22.65
C ILE A 730 33.60 -14.92 21.14
N HIS A 731 34.38 -15.66 20.34
CA HIS A 731 34.36 -15.54 18.89
C HIS A 731 32.95 -15.79 18.33
N TYR A 732 32.30 -16.87 18.78
CA TYR A 732 30.96 -17.24 18.30
C TYR A 732 29.85 -16.40 18.94
N PHE A 733 29.88 -16.12 20.24
CA PHE A 733 28.87 -15.26 20.88
C PHE A 733 28.79 -13.85 20.26
N LYS A 734 29.92 -13.32 19.76
CA LYS A 734 29.93 -12.03 19.04
C LYS A 734 29.24 -12.04 17.68
N LYS A 735 29.02 -13.22 17.10
CA LYS A 735 28.32 -13.41 15.82
C LYS A 735 26.83 -13.70 16.01
N VAL A 736 26.40 -13.97 17.24
CA VAL A 736 24.99 -14.18 17.56
C VAL A 736 24.23 -12.85 17.48
N ASN A 737 23.08 -12.84 16.82
CA ASN A 737 22.16 -11.71 16.82
C ASN A 737 21.61 -11.47 18.23
N ILE A 738 22.06 -10.38 18.86
CA ILE A 738 21.78 -10.03 20.26
C ILE A 738 20.30 -9.72 20.56
N LYS A 739 19.44 -9.60 19.54
CA LYS A 739 17.99 -9.45 19.72
C LYS A 739 17.27 -10.77 20.00
N GLU A 740 17.85 -11.90 19.58
CA GLU A 740 17.25 -13.25 19.73
C GLU A 740 17.77 -13.99 20.96
N TYR A 741 19.03 -13.75 21.36
CA TYR A 741 19.67 -14.43 22.49
C TYR A 741 20.31 -13.44 23.46
N GLU A 742 20.09 -13.67 24.76
CA GLU A 742 20.78 -12.95 25.83
C GLU A 742 22.22 -13.46 25.95
N VAL A 743 23.14 -12.88 25.19
CA VAL A 743 24.56 -13.32 25.14
C VAL A 743 25.51 -12.46 25.98
N CYS A 744 25.03 -11.31 26.48
CA CYS A 744 25.87 -10.34 27.17
C CYS A 744 26.39 -10.85 28.53
N ASN A 745 25.62 -11.64 29.25
CA ASN A 745 26.02 -12.34 30.48
C ASN A 745 27.18 -13.34 30.20
N TYR A 746 27.08 -14.13 29.13
CA TYR A 746 28.13 -15.09 28.76
C TYR A 746 29.41 -14.38 28.32
N LEU A 747 29.30 -13.32 27.49
CA LEU A 747 30.45 -12.52 27.09
C LEU A 747 31.12 -11.84 28.29
N ALA A 748 30.32 -11.30 29.23
CA ALA A 748 30.82 -10.72 30.47
C ALA A 748 31.63 -11.73 31.30
N ASP A 749 31.10 -12.93 31.47
CA ASP A 749 31.73 -13.98 32.26
C ASP A 749 32.99 -14.54 31.57
N CYS A 750 32.96 -14.81 30.26
CA CYS A 750 34.15 -15.22 29.50
C CYS A 750 35.30 -14.22 29.65
N TYR A 751 35.04 -12.92 29.45
CA TYR A 751 36.07 -11.89 29.60
C TYR A 751 36.54 -11.76 31.05
N TYR A 752 35.66 -11.95 32.04
CA TYR A 752 36.01 -11.95 33.44
C TYR A 752 36.95 -13.13 33.78
N LEU A 753 36.62 -14.35 33.33
CA LEU A 753 37.41 -15.56 33.55
C LEU A 753 38.78 -15.52 32.85
N LEU A 754 38.87 -14.85 31.70
CA LEU A 754 40.14 -14.59 31.01
C LEU A 754 40.98 -13.49 31.68
N GLY A 755 40.45 -12.78 32.67
CA GLY A 755 41.12 -11.65 33.31
C GLY A 755 41.11 -10.36 32.48
N GLU A 756 40.34 -10.32 31.40
CA GLU A 756 40.17 -9.16 30.51
C GLU A 756 39.09 -8.19 31.05
N TYR A 757 39.30 -7.71 32.27
CA TYR A 757 38.30 -6.97 33.04
C TYR A 757 37.76 -5.70 32.37
N LYS A 758 38.55 -5.05 31.51
CA LYS A 758 38.08 -3.88 30.73
C LYS A 758 37.00 -4.27 29.74
N ASN A 759 37.15 -5.42 29.07
CA ASN A 759 36.16 -5.96 28.14
C ASN A 759 34.96 -6.52 28.91
N ALA A 760 35.20 -7.23 30.02
CA ALA A 760 34.13 -7.69 30.91
C ALA A 760 33.22 -6.55 31.36
N MET A 761 33.80 -5.42 31.81
CA MET A 761 33.06 -4.21 32.22
C MET A 761 32.10 -3.67 31.14
N LYS A 762 32.46 -3.80 29.84
CA LYS A 762 31.58 -3.37 28.75
C LYS A 762 30.29 -4.20 28.75
N TYR A 763 30.42 -5.54 28.75
CA TYR A 763 29.27 -6.44 28.67
C TYR A 763 28.50 -6.56 29.99
N ILE A 764 29.17 -6.39 31.13
CA ILE A 764 28.53 -6.26 32.45
C ILE A 764 27.53 -5.10 32.47
N LYS A 765 27.92 -3.93 31.93
CA LYS A 765 27.02 -2.76 31.90
C LYS A 765 25.80 -3.00 31.02
N GLU A 766 25.99 -3.69 29.89
CA GLU A 766 24.89 -4.01 28.98
C GLU A 766 23.95 -5.06 29.60
N ASP A 767 24.50 -6.11 30.21
CA ASP A 767 23.73 -7.11 30.95
C ASP A 767 22.90 -6.45 32.07
N MET A 768 23.53 -5.60 32.89
CA MET A 768 22.85 -4.86 33.97
C MET A 768 21.75 -3.90 33.49
N LYS A 769 21.82 -3.42 32.25
CA LYS A 769 20.80 -2.54 31.66
C LYS A 769 19.59 -3.33 31.17
N ASN A 770 19.82 -4.55 30.68
CA ASN A 770 18.79 -5.40 30.10
C ASN A 770 18.05 -6.18 31.21
N ASN A 771 18.65 -7.25 31.71
CA ASN A 771 18.02 -8.14 32.71
C ASN A 771 18.85 -8.32 33.99
N ASP A 772 20.12 -7.92 33.97
CA ASP A 772 21.09 -8.11 35.04
C ASP A 772 21.19 -9.57 35.47
N ASN A 773 21.45 -10.46 34.51
CA ASN A 773 21.54 -11.89 34.78
C ASN A 773 22.74 -12.20 35.67
N ILE A 774 23.92 -11.66 35.38
CA ILE A 774 25.14 -11.91 36.18
C ILE A 774 25.95 -10.64 36.46
N GLY A 775 25.59 -9.51 35.84
CA GLY A 775 26.36 -8.27 35.84
C GLY A 775 26.60 -7.71 37.24
N SER A 776 25.58 -7.64 38.09
CA SER A 776 25.71 -7.21 39.49
C SER A 776 26.67 -8.07 40.28
N PHE A 777 26.62 -9.39 40.08
CA PHE A 777 27.53 -10.32 40.73
C PHE A 777 28.99 -10.08 40.29
N LEU A 778 29.24 -10.05 38.98
CA LEU A 778 30.59 -9.84 38.44
C LEU A 778 31.14 -8.46 38.83
N LEU A 779 30.35 -7.39 38.71
CA LEU A 779 30.77 -6.05 39.07
C LEU A 779 31.06 -5.92 40.58
N GLY A 780 30.22 -6.56 41.41
CA GLY A 780 30.42 -6.66 42.85
C GLY A 780 31.78 -7.29 43.19
N ARG A 781 32.11 -8.43 42.56
CA ARG A 781 33.41 -9.09 42.72
C ARG A 781 34.58 -8.25 42.20
N MET A 782 34.40 -7.56 41.07
CA MET A 782 35.42 -6.65 40.55
C MET A 782 35.77 -5.55 41.56
N TYR A 783 34.78 -4.94 42.21
CA TYR A 783 35.03 -3.96 43.29
C TYR A 783 35.57 -4.60 44.57
N CYS A 784 35.14 -5.81 44.92
CA CYS A 784 35.60 -6.54 46.11
C CYS A 784 37.11 -6.83 46.05
N TYR A 785 37.60 -7.28 44.90
CA TYR A 785 38.98 -7.73 44.73
C TYR A 785 39.86 -6.75 43.92
N GLY A 786 39.29 -5.65 43.41
CA GLY A 786 40.03 -4.67 42.61
C GLY A 786 40.39 -5.16 41.20
N TYR A 787 39.56 -6.02 40.61
CA TYR A 787 39.77 -6.52 39.25
C TYR A 787 39.36 -5.48 38.21
N GLY A 788 40.35 -4.88 37.53
CA GLY A 788 40.12 -3.84 36.52
C GLY A 788 39.57 -2.52 37.05
N VAL A 789 39.34 -2.41 38.36
CA VAL A 789 38.86 -1.20 39.07
C VAL A 789 39.60 -1.05 40.40
N LYS A 790 39.52 0.13 41.02
CA LYS A 790 40.02 0.31 42.38
C LYS A 790 39.14 -0.50 43.34
N GLN A 791 39.77 -1.27 44.22
CA GLN A 791 39.08 -2.00 45.29
C GLN A 791 38.25 -1.02 46.14
N ASP A 792 36.96 -1.34 46.32
CA ASP A 792 35.98 -0.48 46.98
C ASP A 792 34.83 -1.32 47.56
N GLY A 793 34.97 -1.75 48.82
CA GLY A 793 33.95 -2.55 49.50
C GLY A 793 32.60 -1.85 49.61
N LYS A 794 32.56 -0.52 49.71
CA LYS A 794 31.30 0.26 49.80
C LYS A 794 30.49 0.18 48.51
N LYS A 795 31.16 0.10 47.36
CA LYS A 795 30.50 -0.13 46.05
C LYS A 795 30.17 -1.59 45.81
N ALA A 796 31.02 -2.51 46.28
CA ALA A 796 30.81 -3.95 46.12
C ALA A 796 29.57 -4.45 46.87
N ILE A 797 29.39 -4.03 48.12
CA ILE A 797 28.30 -4.51 49.00
C ILE A 797 26.91 -4.41 48.35
N PRO A 798 26.43 -3.24 47.87
CA PRO A 798 25.07 -3.15 47.32
C PRO A 798 24.87 -3.97 46.04
N LEU A 799 25.93 -4.18 45.25
CA LEU A 799 25.88 -5.01 44.04
C LEU A 799 25.79 -6.50 44.39
N LEU A 800 26.58 -6.95 45.36
CA LEU A 800 26.54 -8.34 45.85
C LEU A 800 25.23 -8.64 46.57
N GLU A 801 24.70 -7.70 47.36
CA GLU A 801 23.37 -7.82 47.98
C GLU A 801 22.25 -7.91 46.93
N LYS A 802 22.35 -7.18 45.82
CA LYS A 802 21.44 -7.30 44.68
C LYS A 802 21.54 -8.68 44.02
N ALA A 803 22.76 -9.18 43.80
CA ALA A 803 22.97 -10.52 43.26
C ALA A 803 22.34 -11.63 44.13
N LEU A 804 22.37 -11.48 45.47
CA LEU A 804 21.68 -12.41 46.38
C LEU A 804 20.16 -12.40 46.22
N GLN A 805 19.55 -11.25 45.93
CA GLN A 805 18.12 -11.16 45.63
C GLN A 805 17.77 -11.91 44.33
N GLN A 806 18.73 -12.05 43.43
CA GLN A 806 18.65 -12.83 42.18
C GLN A 806 19.11 -14.29 42.36
N ALA A 807 19.18 -14.78 43.60
CA ALA A 807 19.57 -16.14 43.95
C ALA A 807 21.04 -16.55 43.63
N TYR A 808 21.94 -15.58 43.37
CA TYR A 808 23.39 -15.83 43.29
C TYR A 808 24.01 -16.00 44.69
N ASN A 809 23.66 -17.08 45.39
CA ASN A 809 24.06 -17.32 46.78
C ASN A 809 25.59 -17.32 47.00
N ILE A 810 26.38 -17.58 45.96
CA ILE A 810 27.85 -17.54 46.04
C ILE A 810 28.39 -16.14 46.42
N ALA A 811 27.63 -15.06 46.15
CA ALA A 811 27.97 -13.69 46.54
C ALA A 811 28.08 -13.50 48.07
N ILE A 812 27.52 -14.42 48.88
CA ILE A 812 27.68 -14.43 50.34
C ILE A 812 29.16 -14.52 50.71
N LEU A 813 29.96 -15.30 49.98
CA LEU A 813 31.38 -15.46 50.27
C LEU A 813 32.14 -14.14 50.08
N ASP A 814 31.83 -13.40 49.02
CA ASP A 814 32.44 -12.11 48.73
C ASP A 814 32.03 -11.07 49.81
N LEU A 815 30.78 -11.09 50.28
CA LEU A 815 30.32 -10.23 51.38
C LEU A 815 31.01 -10.57 52.71
N ILE A 816 31.19 -11.86 53.00
CA ILE A 816 31.94 -12.33 54.18
C ILE A 816 33.39 -11.82 54.10
N ASP A 817 34.05 -11.95 52.95
CA ASP A 817 35.41 -11.43 52.73
C ASP A 817 35.49 -9.92 53.02
N ILE A 818 34.55 -9.13 52.51
CA ILE A 818 34.49 -7.68 52.76
C ILE A 818 34.36 -7.41 54.27
N TYR A 819 33.33 -7.93 54.93
CA TYR A 819 33.08 -7.63 56.34
C TYR A 819 34.12 -8.22 57.31
N ALA A 820 34.86 -9.25 56.90
CA ALA A 820 35.92 -9.85 57.70
C ALA A 820 37.28 -9.16 57.52
N LYS A 821 37.62 -8.75 56.29
CA LYS A 821 38.99 -8.38 55.92
C LYS A 821 39.16 -6.91 55.50
N ASP A 822 38.16 -6.27 54.92
CA ASP A 822 38.24 -4.87 54.49
C ASP A 822 38.16 -3.92 55.69
N GLU A 823 39.30 -3.35 56.11
CA GLU A 823 39.40 -2.47 57.29
C GLU A 823 38.41 -1.31 57.29
N GLU A 824 38.03 -0.78 56.11
CA GLU A 824 37.09 0.34 56.02
C GLU A 824 35.62 -0.10 56.20
N ASN A 825 35.32 -1.37 55.97
CA ASN A 825 33.97 -1.92 55.94
C ASN A 825 33.75 -3.05 56.96
N LYS A 826 34.73 -3.33 57.83
CA LYS A 826 34.59 -4.33 58.90
C LYS A 826 33.37 -4.06 59.76
N ASP A 827 32.49 -5.06 59.81
CA ASP A 827 31.30 -5.04 60.65
C ASP A 827 31.03 -6.45 61.20
N PRO A 828 31.36 -6.69 62.50
CA PRO A 828 31.15 -7.98 63.15
C PRO A 828 29.69 -8.47 63.19
N GLU A 829 28.71 -7.55 63.16
CA GLU A 829 27.28 -7.91 63.15
C GLU A 829 26.87 -8.42 61.78
N LYS A 830 27.22 -7.68 60.73
CA LYS A 830 26.96 -8.08 59.34
C LYS A 830 27.72 -9.34 58.96
N LEU A 831 28.95 -9.49 59.42
CA LEU A 831 29.73 -10.72 59.24
C LEU A 831 29.02 -11.94 59.87
N ALA A 832 28.49 -11.80 61.09
CA ALA A 832 27.73 -12.87 61.74
C ALA A 832 26.45 -13.22 60.93
N TYR A 833 25.75 -12.21 60.43
CA TYR A 833 24.57 -12.37 59.58
C TYR A 833 24.89 -13.17 58.31
N TYR A 834 25.91 -12.77 57.55
CA TYR A 834 26.26 -13.45 56.30
C TYR A 834 26.83 -14.87 56.50
N ILE A 835 27.53 -15.12 57.62
CA ILE A 835 27.94 -16.49 58.00
C ILE A 835 26.73 -17.38 58.32
N ALA A 836 25.71 -16.84 58.98
CA ALA A 836 24.47 -17.57 59.24
C ALA A 836 23.70 -17.82 57.93
N LEU A 837 23.62 -16.82 57.07
CA LEU A 837 22.96 -16.91 55.77
C LEU A 837 23.66 -17.92 54.85
N ALA A 838 25.00 -18.00 54.85
CA ALA A 838 25.75 -19.02 54.10
C ALA A 838 25.30 -20.43 54.49
N LYS A 839 25.09 -20.69 55.78
CA LYS A 839 24.62 -22.00 56.27
C LYS A 839 23.16 -22.27 55.87
N GLU A 840 22.31 -21.25 55.94
CA GLU A 840 20.90 -21.35 55.52
C GLU A 840 20.77 -21.66 54.03
N LYS A 841 21.63 -21.05 53.20
CA LYS A 841 21.65 -21.22 51.75
C LYS A 841 22.57 -22.34 51.26
N GLU A 842 23.07 -23.17 52.18
CA GLU A 842 23.97 -24.31 51.90
C GLU A 842 25.24 -23.93 51.12
N VAL A 843 25.72 -22.70 51.28
CA VAL A 843 26.98 -22.22 50.70
C VAL A 843 28.15 -22.68 51.57
N GLU A 844 29.07 -23.43 50.98
CA GLU A 844 30.25 -23.92 51.68
C GLU A 844 31.22 -22.78 52.05
N LEU A 845 31.44 -22.59 53.35
CA LEU A 845 32.41 -21.60 53.84
C LEU A 845 33.85 -22.08 53.66
N PRO A 846 34.79 -21.21 53.28
CA PRO A 846 36.22 -21.47 53.39
C PRO A 846 36.65 -21.86 54.82
N GLU A 847 37.66 -22.71 54.96
CA GLU A 847 38.09 -23.27 56.26
C GLU A 847 38.44 -22.20 57.30
N GLU A 848 39.04 -21.08 56.87
CA GLU A 848 39.36 -19.95 57.75
C GLU A 848 38.13 -19.37 58.47
N TYR A 849 36.95 -19.39 57.83
CA TYR A 849 35.69 -18.92 58.39
C TYR A 849 34.96 -19.98 59.22
N LYS A 850 35.48 -21.21 59.26
CA LYS A 850 35.03 -22.28 60.17
C LYS A 850 35.86 -22.30 61.47
N GLU A 851 37.04 -21.67 61.49
CA GLU A 851 37.91 -21.68 62.65
C GLU A 851 37.34 -20.90 63.86
N LYS A 852 37.13 -21.62 64.96
CA LYS A 852 36.59 -21.06 66.21
C LYS A 852 37.43 -19.90 66.78
N SER A 853 38.76 -19.99 66.64
CA SER A 853 39.72 -18.95 67.05
C SER A 853 39.53 -17.67 66.25
N PHE A 854 39.42 -17.78 64.93
CA PHE A 854 39.20 -16.66 64.02
C PHE A 854 37.85 -16.00 64.31
N LEU A 855 36.76 -16.78 64.31
CA LEU A 855 35.41 -16.26 64.54
C LEU A 855 35.26 -15.58 65.90
N LYS A 856 35.84 -16.14 66.98
CA LYS A 856 35.79 -15.52 68.31
C LYS A 856 36.53 -14.17 68.34
N LYS A 857 37.63 -14.05 67.58
CA LYS A 857 38.41 -12.81 67.47
C LYS A 857 37.67 -11.76 66.64
N THR A 858 37.07 -12.14 65.53
CA THR A 858 36.49 -11.22 64.54
C THR A 858 35.05 -10.83 64.87
N LEU A 859 34.23 -11.73 65.42
CA LEU A 859 32.83 -11.47 65.75
C LEU A 859 32.62 -10.85 67.14
N GLY A 860 33.59 -11.03 68.06
CA GLY A 860 33.52 -10.48 69.41
C GLY A 860 32.24 -10.92 70.16
N LYS A 861 31.37 -9.95 70.47
CA LYS A 861 30.10 -10.21 71.20
C LYS A 861 29.07 -11.00 70.37
N TRP A 862 29.16 -10.96 69.04
CA TRP A 862 28.26 -11.65 68.10
C TRP A 862 28.64 -13.11 67.83
N PHE A 863 29.73 -13.60 68.44
CA PHE A 863 30.15 -15.00 68.33
C PHE A 863 29.21 -15.97 69.08
N LYS A 864 28.52 -15.48 70.12
CA LYS A 864 27.53 -16.25 70.88
C LYS A 864 26.18 -16.16 70.20
#